data_AF-A0A7X1GBF5-F1
#
_entry.id   AF-A0A7X1GBF5-F1
#
_cell.length_a   1.000
_cell.length_b   1.000
_cell.length_c   1.000
_cell.angle_alpha   90.00
_cell.angle_beta   90.00
_cell.angle_gamma   90.00
#
_symmetry.space_group_name_H-M   'P 1'
#
loop_
_entity.id
_entity.type
_entity.pdbx_description
1 polymer ?
#
loop_
_entity_poly.entity_id
_entity_poly.type
_entity_poly.pdbx_seq_one_letter_code
_entity_poly.pdbx_strand_id
1 'polypeptide(L)'
;MNLIGGTYTAMSYPVTGVPALMSSFSITEDMGYRIEMQIELGHIEGEVDKRGRVTLDLASDPNLKCNLGELPGVQNKIAEFIQGFLAAQPDDRRMFELGLFDFSGYNPLSPTGFYIRTQKAPGSGDSADGAVLVFIRLKARDENGQGLPTDGSNFPYLIPDDTNGANQPLYSAALVLNQQWLELVDETQLDVLKNLLFPGENIFVETPGGRHRPADMLILGNVKAATEHVAVEPAFVNMKGSKVQQFTARKSDGSVVRASWSVSNLISPLAVGTITANGGLYTSPAASRLGKERQPVLVTASYTQDGRQQTRSAMVLGVYENMSISPRVCTSGVGSTVDKIPLRVTTVTGGELIWPTLLPTQGTLTRIDNNRALYTPPVTQAEPLQLVRLTVQDRSSNESIEATIVVVASAQTLQVDPPYVSEISQSELVYLRAEDYQKEDCQWSVIGEGEVNEDGVFTPPAFGASRISVVRCDIQYDGVGPIRRRGFSIIQLTERAEPELRWSELQNFDVSINGDDNRCYANGRQQVPVVVKIETKPVRIDGRDHYVPVSDADLATLKLVHKLTGAEVPFITLGEEGIEHNSPLKWAANKQRNRFRYFPTMAQQAPAVVLPKPDNNGTRYRELYIHMAVEGNQTFFARFQGNGATFSSGGVAAGEVSVRGVFSAAPSEAEYQLDRERVAQDPNGHDEPNDPSNPNRDVFSYYLWSTDYWRLSYRRLGSYPVRFSTLHIEKNISTIQWESELLDETFFSYTCYAFNPANGVNSDSPAPEGLSFDLYLRNLFKETGKVLSGAFEGGSKPSPGQLLISLHRTHDMKFWYDGMAGGDVYRLYRKLLDPAVIFVLLDEDGNRHRLQIGFAPPSTADSRNRLVLLPQ
;
A
#
# COMPACT_ATOMS: atom_id res chain seq x y z
N MET A 1 -5.53 11.90 -8.13
CA MET A 1 -4.14 11.47 -8.43
C MET A 1 -3.60 12.27 -9.60
N ASN A 2 -2.41 12.89 -9.49
CA ASN A 2 -1.81 13.69 -10.57
C ASN A 2 -1.09 12.81 -11.59
N LEU A 3 -1.13 13.18 -12.87
CA LEU A 3 -0.28 12.60 -13.91
C LEU A 3 1.05 13.36 -13.96
N ILE A 4 2.10 12.76 -13.42
CA ILE A 4 3.40 13.42 -13.25
C ILE A 4 4.31 13.34 -14.49
N GLY A 5 4.04 12.41 -15.40
CA GLY A 5 4.85 12.18 -16.59
C GLY A 5 4.19 11.23 -17.59
N GLY A 6 4.70 11.22 -18.83
CA GLY A 6 4.21 10.40 -19.94
C GLY A 6 4.22 11.16 -21.27
N THR A 7 3.74 10.53 -22.34
CA THR A 7 3.55 11.17 -23.65
C THR A 7 2.10 10.97 -24.09
N TYR A 8 1.46 12.04 -24.56
CA TYR A 8 0.12 12.02 -25.13
C TYR A 8 0.21 12.28 -26.63
N THR A 9 -0.45 11.45 -27.43
CA THR A 9 -0.54 11.59 -28.89
C THR A 9 -1.98 11.39 -29.33
N ALA A 10 -2.52 12.37 -30.04
CA ALA A 10 -3.85 12.32 -30.66
C ALA A 10 -3.71 12.17 -32.17
N MET A 11 -4.37 11.13 -32.71
CA MET A 11 -4.41 10.83 -34.15
C MET A 11 -5.86 10.90 -34.64
N SER A 12 -6.07 11.44 -35.83
CA SER A 12 -7.35 11.41 -36.54
C SER A 12 -7.36 10.28 -37.57
N TYR A 13 -8.41 9.45 -37.57
CA TYR A 13 -8.65 8.38 -38.54
C TYR A 13 -10.02 8.60 -39.21
N PRO A 14 -10.12 9.48 -40.21
CA PRO A 14 -11.39 9.77 -40.87
C PRO A 14 -11.88 8.56 -41.69
N VAL A 15 -13.20 8.33 -41.73
CA VAL A 15 -13.83 7.24 -42.53
C VAL A 15 -13.46 7.34 -44.02
N THR A 16 -13.33 8.57 -44.49
CA THR A 16 -12.86 8.90 -45.83
C THR A 16 -11.75 9.94 -45.68
N GLY A 17 -10.50 9.54 -45.94
CA GLY A 17 -9.32 10.39 -45.78
C GLY A 17 -8.11 9.62 -45.26
N VAL A 18 -7.02 10.35 -45.04
CA VAL A 18 -5.74 9.81 -44.59
C VAL A 18 -5.56 10.03 -43.09
N PRO A 19 -5.03 9.07 -42.33
CA PRO A 19 -4.68 9.28 -40.93
C PRO A 19 -3.72 10.45 -40.74
N ALA A 20 -3.97 11.28 -39.73
CA ALA A 20 -3.14 12.46 -39.47
C ALA A 20 -2.92 12.70 -37.98
N LEU A 21 -1.73 13.16 -37.62
CA LEU A 21 -1.42 13.61 -36.27
C LEU A 21 -2.21 14.88 -35.96
N MET A 22 -3.01 14.87 -34.90
CA MET A 22 -3.66 16.08 -34.39
C MET A 22 -2.69 16.82 -33.46
N SER A 23 -2.17 16.15 -32.44
CA SER A 23 -1.23 16.72 -31.50
C SER A 23 -0.39 15.64 -30.80
N SER A 24 0.83 15.98 -30.39
CA SER A 24 1.65 15.18 -29.48
C SER A 24 2.40 16.09 -28.51
N PHE A 25 2.55 15.67 -27.25
CA PHE A 25 3.36 16.35 -26.24
C PHE A 25 3.68 15.45 -25.05
N SER A 26 4.73 15.79 -24.30
CA SER A 26 5.05 15.13 -23.03
C SER A 26 4.28 15.76 -21.87
N ILE A 27 3.72 14.91 -21.01
CA ILE A 27 2.99 15.30 -19.81
C ILE A 27 3.99 15.71 -18.72
N THR A 28 3.65 16.76 -17.97
CA THR A 28 4.31 17.15 -16.71
C THR A 28 3.27 17.42 -15.65
N GLU A 29 3.62 17.22 -14.37
CA GLU A 29 2.72 17.51 -13.25
C GLU A 29 2.15 18.94 -13.28
N ASP A 30 2.96 19.94 -13.63
CA ASP A 30 2.55 21.35 -13.72
C ASP A 30 1.46 21.62 -14.77
N MET A 31 1.18 20.67 -15.66
CA MET A 31 0.04 20.74 -16.57
C MET A 31 -1.31 20.48 -15.87
N GLY A 32 -1.32 19.98 -14.64
CA GLY A 32 -2.54 19.76 -13.86
C GLY A 32 -3.44 18.65 -14.41
N TYR A 33 -2.90 17.76 -15.24
CA TYR A 33 -3.62 16.56 -15.64
C TYR A 33 -3.74 15.60 -14.47
N ARG A 34 -4.93 15.04 -14.27
CA ARG A 34 -5.25 14.24 -13.11
C ARG A 34 -6.33 13.21 -13.41
N ILE A 35 -6.32 12.20 -12.55
CA ILE A 35 -7.35 11.18 -12.41
C ILE A 35 -8.15 11.48 -11.14
N GLU A 36 -9.47 11.49 -11.29
CA GLU A 36 -10.44 11.71 -10.23
C GLU A 36 -11.27 10.44 -10.05
N MET A 37 -11.42 10.02 -8.80
CA MET A 37 -12.06 8.76 -8.45
C MET A 37 -12.95 8.96 -7.22
N GLN A 38 -14.09 8.28 -7.21
CA GLN A 38 -14.97 8.15 -6.06
C GLN A 38 -14.81 6.75 -5.46
N ILE A 39 -13.93 6.64 -4.47
CA ILE A 39 -13.57 5.38 -3.82
C ILE A 39 -14.40 5.20 -2.56
N GLU A 40 -15.03 4.03 -2.41
CA GLU A 40 -15.54 3.59 -1.11
C GLU A 40 -14.38 3.10 -0.26
N LEU A 41 -14.27 3.62 0.97
CA LEU A 41 -13.28 3.13 1.92
C LEU A 41 -13.71 1.76 2.44
N GLY A 42 -12.90 0.76 2.14
CA GLY A 42 -13.10 -0.61 2.57
C GLY A 42 -12.69 -0.83 4.03
N HIS A 43 -13.22 -1.90 4.61
CA HIS A 43 -12.73 -2.44 5.88
C HIS A 43 -12.30 -3.90 5.68
N ILE A 44 -11.09 -4.24 6.12
CA ILE A 44 -10.59 -5.61 6.19
C ILE A 44 -10.29 -5.90 7.66
N GLU A 45 -10.83 -6.96 8.23
CA GLU A 45 -10.48 -7.38 9.59
C GLU A 45 -9.48 -8.55 9.51
N GLY A 46 -8.24 -8.32 9.92
CA GLY A 46 -7.23 -9.38 10.00
C GLY A 46 -7.48 -10.30 11.19
N GLU A 47 -7.54 -11.63 11.01
CA GLU A 47 -7.78 -12.52 12.16
C GLU A 47 -6.55 -12.71 13.06
N VAL A 48 -5.33 -12.46 12.56
CA VAL A 48 -4.06 -12.77 13.25
C VAL A 48 -3.59 -11.66 14.18
N ASP A 49 -3.55 -10.44 13.66
CA ASP A 49 -3.15 -9.26 14.43
C ASP A 49 -4.34 -8.57 15.06
N LYS A 50 -5.57 -9.00 14.71
CA LYS A 50 -6.83 -8.40 15.14
C LYS A 50 -6.86 -6.93 14.87
N ARG A 51 -6.27 -6.50 13.75
CA ARG A 51 -6.33 -5.12 13.33
C ARG A 51 -7.33 -4.93 12.21
N GLY A 52 -8.30 -4.05 12.44
CA GLY A 52 -9.21 -3.58 11.41
C GLY A 52 -8.50 -2.57 10.54
N ARG A 53 -8.33 -2.88 9.27
CA ARG A 53 -7.61 -2.02 8.34
C ARG A 53 -8.61 -1.24 7.53
N VAL A 54 -8.42 0.07 7.50
CA VAL A 54 -9.08 0.94 6.53
C VAL A 54 -8.28 0.84 5.26
N THR A 55 -8.91 0.33 4.21
CA THR A 55 -8.24 0.17 2.93
C THR A 55 -8.88 1.02 1.86
N LEU A 56 -8.04 1.45 0.93
CA LEU A 56 -8.41 2.17 -0.28
C LEU A 56 -8.03 1.29 -1.45
N ASP A 57 -9.02 0.77 -2.17
CA ASP A 57 -8.81 0.05 -3.42
C ASP A 57 -8.91 1.01 -4.60
N LEU A 58 -7.78 1.24 -5.28
CA LEU A 58 -7.71 2.09 -6.46
C LEU A 58 -8.50 1.54 -7.68
N ALA A 59 -8.95 0.29 -7.67
CA ALA A 59 -9.76 -0.26 -8.74
C ALA A 59 -11.28 -0.19 -8.48
N SER A 60 -11.70 0.30 -7.30
CA SER A 60 -13.09 0.22 -6.83
C SER A 60 -14.06 1.17 -7.53
N ASP A 61 -13.57 2.24 -8.17
CA ASP A 61 -14.41 3.19 -8.91
C ASP A 61 -14.51 2.82 -10.41
N PRO A 62 -15.65 2.27 -10.88
CA PRO A 62 -15.84 1.98 -12.30
C PRO A 62 -16.06 3.25 -13.15
N ASN A 63 -16.34 4.40 -12.54
CA ASN A 63 -16.66 5.67 -13.21
C ASN A 63 -15.56 6.73 -13.04
N LEU A 64 -14.32 6.28 -12.86
CA LEU A 64 -13.12 7.10 -12.81
C LEU A 64 -13.11 8.13 -13.95
N LYS A 65 -12.67 9.37 -13.66
CA LYS A 65 -12.59 10.48 -14.62
C LYS A 65 -11.15 10.90 -14.88
N CYS A 66 -10.92 11.40 -16.08
CA CYS A 66 -9.64 11.93 -16.53
C CYS A 66 -9.86 13.26 -17.25
N ASN A 67 -9.00 14.25 -17.03
CA ASN A 67 -9.03 15.52 -17.75
C ASN A 67 -7.99 15.62 -18.88
N LEU A 68 -7.32 14.52 -19.23
CA LEU A 68 -6.35 14.47 -20.32
C LEU A 68 -7.06 14.29 -21.68
N GLY A 69 -6.70 15.14 -22.65
CA GLY A 69 -7.33 15.21 -23.96
C GLY A 69 -8.45 16.26 -24.02
N GLU A 70 -8.76 16.74 -25.23
CA GLU A 70 -9.70 17.86 -25.43
C GLU A 70 -11.16 17.42 -25.51
N LEU A 71 -11.43 16.20 -25.99
CA LEU A 71 -12.77 15.69 -26.23
C LEU A 71 -13.24 14.78 -25.07
N PRO A 72 -14.49 14.92 -24.58
CA PRO A 72 -15.04 14.05 -23.53
C PRO A 72 -14.95 12.55 -23.86
N GLY A 73 -15.16 12.18 -25.13
CA GLY A 73 -15.03 10.78 -25.57
C GLY A 73 -13.61 10.22 -25.42
N VAL A 74 -12.58 11.06 -25.64
CA VAL A 74 -11.17 10.69 -25.49
C VAL A 74 -10.81 10.59 -24.01
N GLN A 75 -11.24 11.56 -23.21
CA GLN A 75 -11.07 11.57 -21.75
C GLN A 75 -11.65 10.28 -21.13
N ASN A 76 -12.86 9.89 -21.53
CA ASN A 76 -13.50 8.65 -21.08
C ASN A 76 -12.71 7.40 -21.47
N LYS A 77 -12.18 7.33 -22.70
CA LYS A 77 -11.37 6.17 -23.12
C LYS A 77 -10.04 6.05 -22.38
N ILE A 78 -9.41 7.18 -22.06
CA ILE A 78 -8.19 7.19 -21.22
C ILE A 78 -8.51 6.75 -19.80
N ALA A 79 -9.63 7.23 -19.24
CA ALA A 79 -10.10 6.81 -17.93
C ALA A 79 -10.39 5.30 -17.88
N GLU A 80 -11.09 4.75 -18.88
CA GLU A 80 -11.33 3.31 -19.04
C GLU A 80 -10.02 2.50 -19.11
N PHE A 81 -9.02 2.99 -19.87
CA PHE A 81 -7.72 2.32 -19.97
C PHE A 81 -6.99 2.26 -18.61
N ILE A 82 -6.98 3.37 -17.87
CA ILE A 82 -6.33 3.43 -16.55
C ILE A 82 -7.09 2.56 -15.54
N GLN A 83 -8.42 2.59 -15.55
CA GLN A 83 -9.25 1.72 -14.72
C GLN A 83 -8.95 0.25 -15.00
N GLY A 84 -8.86 -0.15 -16.28
CA GLY A 84 -8.54 -1.52 -16.66
C GLY A 84 -7.14 -1.94 -16.20
N PHE A 85 -6.16 -1.03 -16.27
CA PHE A 85 -4.82 -1.27 -15.76
C PHE A 85 -4.79 -1.48 -14.24
N LEU A 86 -5.50 -0.64 -13.47
CA LEU A 86 -5.60 -0.74 -12.01
C LEU A 86 -6.34 -2.02 -11.59
N ALA A 87 -7.44 -2.35 -12.27
CA ALA A 87 -8.23 -3.55 -12.00
C ALA A 87 -7.45 -4.86 -12.25
N ALA A 88 -6.50 -4.84 -13.20
CA ALA A 88 -5.63 -5.97 -13.49
C ALA A 88 -4.46 -6.14 -12.50
N GLN A 89 -4.23 -5.18 -11.60
CA GLN A 89 -3.20 -5.32 -10.56
C GLN A 89 -3.67 -6.25 -9.43
N PRO A 90 -2.76 -7.02 -8.83
CA PRO A 90 -3.07 -7.78 -7.62
C PRO A 90 -3.34 -6.83 -6.44
N ASP A 91 -4.09 -7.35 -5.48
CA ASP A 91 -4.55 -6.64 -4.28
C ASP A 91 -3.44 -5.88 -3.54
N ASP A 92 -2.26 -6.50 -3.39
CA ASP A 92 -1.10 -5.94 -2.72
C ASP A 92 -0.42 -4.77 -3.46
N ARG A 93 -0.96 -4.34 -4.61
CA ARG A 93 -0.50 -3.18 -5.39
C ARG A 93 -1.56 -2.13 -5.65
N ARG A 94 -2.83 -2.49 -5.50
CA ARG A 94 -3.95 -1.57 -5.71
C ARG A 94 -4.63 -1.16 -4.40
N MET A 95 -4.50 -1.98 -3.36
CA MET A 95 -5.02 -1.68 -2.03
C MET A 95 -3.96 -1.00 -1.17
N PHE A 96 -4.33 0.13 -0.61
CA PHE A 96 -3.50 0.92 0.29
C PHE A 96 -4.16 0.98 1.66
N GLU A 97 -3.38 0.78 2.70
CA GLU A 97 -3.84 0.99 4.08
C GLU A 97 -3.81 2.48 4.41
N LEU A 98 -4.96 2.99 4.86
CA LEU A 98 -5.09 4.37 5.34
C LEU A 98 -5.11 4.48 6.86
N GLY A 99 -5.46 3.38 7.54
CA GLY A 99 -5.67 3.38 8.99
C GLY A 99 -5.76 1.98 9.56
N LEU A 100 -5.49 1.87 10.85
CA LEU A 100 -5.36 0.61 11.56
C LEU A 100 -6.03 0.68 12.92
N PHE A 101 -7.05 -0.16 13.11
CA PHE A 101 -7.80 -0.31 14.33
C PHE A 101 -7.28 -1.48 15.12
N ASP A 102 -6.69 -1.26 16.29
CA ASP A 102 -6.31 -2.38 17.14
C ASP A 102 -7.54 -2.93 17.90
N PHE A 103 -8.05 -4.08 17.46
CA PHE A 103 -9.11 -4.84 18.14
C PHE A 103 -8.55 -5.86 19.15
N SER A 104 -7.22 -5.94 19.32
CA SER A 104 -6.60 -6.82 20.31
C SER A 104 -6.79 -6.31 21.74
N GLY A 105 -7.26 -5.06 21.89
CA GLY A 105 -7.73 -4.54 23.17
C GLY A 105 -8.90 -5.36 23.70
N TYR A 106 -8.92 -5.52 25.01
CA TYR A 106 -9.99 -6.26 25.70
C TYR A 106 -10.73 -5.41 26.72
N ASN A 107 -10.54 -4.09 26.60
CA ASN A 107 -11.27 -3.09 27.34
C ASN A 107 -12.67 -2.85 26.70
N PRO A 108 -13.63 -2.28 27.44
CA PRO A 108 -14.98 -1.98 26.93
C PRO A 108 -15.02 -1.13 25.66
N LEU A 109 -14.07 -0.22 25.49
CA LEU A 109 -13.93 0.66 24.32
C LEU A 109 -13.09 0.04 23.21
N SER A 110 -12.70 -1.22 23.34
CA SER A 110 -11.99 -1.90 22.27
C SER A 110 -12.95 -2.02 21.09
N PRO A 111 -12.55 -1.57 19.91
CA PRO A 111 -13.46 -1.60 18.79
C PRO A 111 -13.78 -3.04 18.37
N THR A 112 -14.97 -3.25 17.84
CA THR A 112 -15.43 -4.53 17.26
C THR A 112 -15.94 -4.36 15.84
N GLY A 113 -15.79 -3.16 15.30
CA GLY A 113 -16.21 -2.77 13.97
C GLY A 113 -16.19 -1.25 13.84
N PHE A 114 -16.18 -0.76 12.62
CA PHE A 114 -16.28 0.67 12.36
C PHE A 114 -16.96 0.94 11.02
N TYR A 115 -17.41 2.17 10.83
CA TYR A 115 -17.99 2.67 9.60
C TYR A 115 -17.41 4.03 9.26
N ILE A 116 -17.10 4.26 7.99
CA ILE A 116 -16.54 5.52 7.52
C ILE A 116 -17.57 6.28 6.67
N ARG A 117 -17.63 7.59 6.87
CA ARG A 117 -18.39 8.54 6.05
C ARG A 117 -17.55 9.78 5.77
N THR A 118 -17.93 10.55 4.77
CA THR A 118 -17.38 11.89 4.54
C THR A 118 -18.48 12.92 4.73
N GLN A 119 -18.12 14.09 5.25
CA GLN A 119 -19.05 15.20 5.47
C GLN A 119 -18.42 16.49 4.98
N LYS A 120 -19.12 17.23 4.12
CA LYS A 120 -18.68 18.54 3.66
C LYS A 120 -18.66 19.55 4.81
N ALA A 121 -17.66 20.44 4.85
CA ALA A 121 -17.62 21.53 5.82
C ALA A 121 -18.79 22.50 5.58
N PRO A 122 -19.48 22.97 6.65
CA PRO A 122 -20.57 23.93 6.53
C PRO A 122 -20.11 25.21 5.82
N GLY A 123 -20.91 25.70 4.87
CA GLY A 123 -20.64 26.96 4.17
C GLY A 123 -19.51 26.92 3.13
N SER A 124 -18.73 25.84 3.01
CA SER A 124 -17.72 25.73 1.96
C SER A 124 -18.37 25.43 0.61
N GLY A 125 -17.93 26.14 -0.43
CA GLY A 125 -18.24 25.82 -1.83
C GLY A 125 -17.42 24.62 -2.32
N ASP A 126 -16.24 24.39 -1.74
CA ASP A 126 -15.30 23.36 -2.13
C ASP A 126 -15.70 22.00 -1.54
N SER A 127 -15.74 20.96 -2.37
CA SER A 127 -15.95 19.58 -1.92
C SER A 127 -14.72 18.98 -1.25
N ALA A 128 -13.54 19.60 -1.41
CA ALA A 128 -12.31 19.20 -0.74
C ALA A 128 -12.26 19.62 0.73
N ASP A 129 -13.03 20.64 1.13
CA ASP A 129 -13.18 21.03 2.53
C ASP A 129 -14.25 20.17 3.22
N GLY A 130 -13.81 19.29 4.11
CA GLY A 130 -14.69 18.37 4.80
C GLY A 130 -14.00 17.56 5.88
N ALA A 131 -14.76 16.67 6.51
CA ALA A 131 -14.28 15.75 7.52
C ALA A 131 -14.50 14.30 7.09
N VAL A 132 -13.56 13.43 7.46
CA VAL A 132 -13.79 11.99 7.48
C VAL A 132 -14.40 11.64 8.84
N LEU A 133 -15.61 11.11 8.83
CA LEU A 133 -16.32 10.65 10.01
C LEU A 133 -16.08 9.16 10.21
N VAL A 134 -15.70 8.78 11.41
CA VAL A 134 -15.46 7.38 11.77
C VAL A 134 -16.34 7.02 12.96
N PHE A 135 -17.26 6.10 12.71
CA PHE A 135 -18.17 5.57 13.72
C PHE A 135 -17.62 4.23 14.19
N ILE A 136 -17.33 4.12 15.48
CA ILE A 136 -16.68 2.95 16.05
C ILE A 136 -17.70 2.20 16.89
N ARG A 137 -17.91 0.92 16.56
CA ARG A 137 -18.64 -0.02 17.41
C ARG A 137 -17.67 -0.55 18.45
N LEU A 138 -18.08 -0.54 19.71
CA LEU A 138 -17.23 -0.90 20.84
C LEU A 138 -17.70 -2.21 21.43
N LYS A 139 -16.80 -3.00 22.01
CA LYS A 139 -17.12 -4.27 22.68
C LYS A 139 -18.17 -4.12 23.78
N ALA A 140 -18.23 -2.94 24.42
CA ALA A 140 -19.25 -2.59 25.39
C ALA A 140 -20.68 -2.70 24.85
N ARG A 141 -20.86 -2.51 23.54
CA ARG A 141 -22.12 -2.65 22.82
C ARG A 141 -21.85 -3.08 21.39
N ASP A 142 -21.59 -4.38 21.24
CA ASP A 142 -21.33 -4.99 19.94
C ASP A 142 -22.62 -5.25 19.15
N GLU A 143 -23.43 -4.20 19.00
CA GLU A 143 -24.63 -4.20 18.16
C GLU A 143 -24.71 -2.92 17.34
N ASN A 144 -25.33 -3.00 16.17
CA ASN A 144 -25.59 -1.83 15.36
C ASN A 144 -26.71 -0.99 15.97
N GLY A 145 -26.52 0.32 16.03
CA GLY A 145 -27.59 1.26 16.38
C GLY A 145 -28.70 1.33 15.32
N GLN A 146 -29.61 2.31 15.45
CA GLN A 146 -30.73 2.49 14.51
C GLN A 146 -30.31 2.87 13.08
N GLY A 147 -29.02 3.13 12.84
CA GLY A 147 -28.46 3.44 11.54
C GLY A 147 -27.25 4.38 11.65
N LEU A 148 -26.60 4.63 10.52
CA LEU A 148 -25.57 5.65 10.36
C LEU A 148 -26.23 6.96 9.89
N PRO A 149 -25.65 8.13 10.19
CA PRO A 149 -26.16 9.38 9.65
C PRO A 149 -26.11 9.37 8.11
N THR A 150 -27.20 9.82 7.51
CA THR A 150 -27.37 10.00 6.05
C THR A 150 -27.63 11.47 5.73
N ASP A 151 -27.66 11.82 4.45
CA ASP A 151 -28.11 13.14 4.01
C ASP A 151 -29.49 13.47 4.60
N GLY A 152 -29.64 14.67 5.17
CA GLY A 152 -30.86 15.09 5.86
C GLY A 152 -31.01 14.61 7.31
N SER A 153 -30.06 13.82 7.84
CA SER A 153 -30.09 13.38 9.25
C SER A 153 -29.78 14.50 10.27
N ASN A 154 -29.36 15.68 9.80
CA ASN A 154 -28.91 16.81 10.63
C ASN A 154 -27.75 16.46 11.58
N PHE A 155 -26.89 15.50 11.20
CA PHE A 155 -25.68 15.20 11.96
C PHE A 155 -24.75 16.42 12.01
N PRO A 156 -24.32 16.88 13.20
CA PRO A 156 -23.53 18.10 13.35
C PRO A 156 -22.13 17.94 12.75
N TYR A 157 -21.56 19.03 12.23
CA TYR A 157 -20.15 19.10 11.90
C TYR A 157 -19.36 19.40 13.18
N LEU A 158 -18.46 18.48 13.58
CA LEU A 158 -17.89 18.46 14.93
C LEU A 158 -16.51 19.10 15.05
N ILE A 159 -15.91 19.57 13.95
CA ILE A 159 -14.63 20.30 13.95
C ILE A 159 -14.95 21.80 13.95
N PRO A 160 -14.64 22.54 15.02
CA PRO A 160 -14.89 23.98 15.06
C PRO A 160 -14.00 24.75 14.09
N ASP A 161 -14.49 25.91 13.61
CA ASP A 161 -13.80 26.82 12.71
C ASP A 161 -12.99 27.91 13.45
N ASP A 162 -12.80 27.76 14.77
CA ASP A 162 -11.98 28.66 15.58
C ASP A 162 -10.57 28.81 14.97
N THR A 163 -10.07 30.04 14.89
CA THR A 163 -8.74 30.33 14.40
C THR A 163 -7.87 31.01 15.46
N ASN A 164 -6.54 30.84 15.33
CA ASN A 164 -5.59 31.60 16.13
C ASN A 164 -5.50 33.07 15.66
N GLY A 165 -4.71 33.89 16.37
CA GLY A 165 -4.49 35.30 15.99
C GLY A 165 -3.85 35.52 14.61
N ALA A 166 -3.41 34.46 13.92
CA ALA A 166 -2.89 34.46 12.55
C ALA A 166 -3.88 33.87 11.53
N ASN A 167 -5.16 33.71 11.90
CA ASN A 167 -6.23 33.15 11.06
C ASN A 167 -5.97 31.70 10.59
N GLN A 168 -5.22 30.92 11.37
CA GLN A 168 -5.03 29.48 11.13
C GLN A 168 -6.01 28.68 11.99
N PRO A 169 -6.63 27.60 11.46
CA PRO A 169 -7.52 26.75 12.24
C PRO A 169 -6.86 26.22 13.52
N LEU A 170 -7.58 26.24 14.63
CA LEU A 170 -7.12 25.72 15.93
C LEU A 170 -7.27 24.19 16.06
N TYR A 171 -8.18 23.61 15.28
CA TYR A 171 -8.54 22.20 15.34
C TYR A 171 -8.55 21.59 13.95
N SER A 172 -8.13 20.33 13.86
CA SER A 172 -8.22 19.54 12.63
C SER A 172 -9.01 18.24 12.83
N ALA A 173 -9.41 17.93 14.07
CA ALA A 173 -10.15 16.73 14.42
C ALA A 173 -10.91 16.88 15.74
N ALA A 174 -11.92 16.04 15.90
CA ALA A 174 -12.68 15.89 17.14
C ALA A 174 -12.98 14.41 17.41
N LEU A 175 -13.02 14.04 18.69
CA LEU A 175 -13.45 12.73 19.17
C LEU A 175 -14.68 12.91 20.07
N VAL A 176 -15.71 12.10 19.85
CA VAL A 176 -16.92 12.10 20.67
C VAL A 176 -17.12 10.72 21.30
N LEU A 177 -17.34 10.70 22.61
CA LEU A 177 -17.68 9.50 23.36
C LEU A 177 -19.05 9.65 24.02
N ASN A 178 -19.92 8.67 23.78
CA ASN A 178 -21.28 8.68 24.32
C ASN A 178 -21.30 8.68 25.85
N GLN A 179 -22.25 9.41 26.44
CA GLN A 179 -22.41 9.59 27.89
C GLN A 179 -22.44 8.28 28.68
N GLN A 180 -23.04 7.23 28.13
CA GLN A 180 -23.21 5.94 28.81
C GLN A 180 -21.88 5.22 29.06
N TRP A 181 -20.81 5.63 28.38
CA TRP A 181 -19.48 5.05 28.51
C TRP A 181 -18.59 5.85 29.47
N LEU A 182 -18.91 7.10 29.79
CA LEU A 182 -18.02 8.01 30.52
C LEU A 182 -17.57 7.48 31.88
N GLU A 183 -18.42 6.72 32.56
CA GLU A 183 -18.13 6.14 33.87
C GLU A 183 -17.29 4.85 33.80
N LEU A 184 -17.03 4.34 32.59
CA LEU A 184 -16.28 3.11 32.32
C LEU A 184 -14.88 3.39 31.77
N VAL A 185 -14.58 4.67 31.52
CA VAL A 185 -13.41 5.15 30.78
C VAL A 185 -12.40 5.83 31.72
N ASP A 186 -11.14 5.43 31.59
CA ASP A 186 -9.98 6.14 32.12
C ASP A 186 -9.15 6.78 30.99
N GLU A 187 -8.10 7.55 31.33
CA GLU A 187 -7.25 8.19 30.32
C GLU A 187 -6.56 7.18 29.39
N THR A 188 -6.17 6.01 29.92
CA THR A 188 -5.50 4.96 29.13
C THR A 188 -6.41 4.45 28.02
N GLN A 189 -7.69 4.23 28.32
CA GLN A 189 -8.67 3.80 27.32
C GLN A 189 -8.98 4.90 26.29
N LEU A 190 -8.96 6.18 26.69
CA LEU A 190 -9.13 7.29 25.76
C LEU A 190 -7.96 7.42 24.79
N ASP A 191 -6.74 7.19 25.25
CA ASP A 191 -5.56 7.29 24.39
C ASP A 191 -5.52 6.21 23.31
N VAL A 192 -6.10 5.03 23.58
CA VAL A 192 -6.33 4.01 22.55
C VAL A 192 -7.29 4.53 21.48
N LEU A 193 -8.44 5.08 21.88
CA LEU A 193 -9.43 5.66 20.95
C LEU A 193 -8.89 6.83 20.12
N LYS A 194 -8.03 7.67 20.72
CA LYS A 194 -7.40 8.82 20.04
C LYS A 194 -6.50 8.40 18.88
N ASN A 195 -5.86 7.24 18.94
CA ASN A 195 -4.84 6.83 17.98
C ASN A 195 -5.28 5.75 16.98
N LEU A 196 -6.56 5.37 17.03
CA LEU A 196 -7.13 4.19 16.40
C LEU A 196 -7.24 4.24 14.86
N LEU A 197 -6.94 5.38 14.24
CA LEU A 197 -6.99 5.57 12.79
C LEU A 197 -5.64 5.83 12.15
N PHE A 198 -4.60 6.02 12.97
CA PHE A 198 -3.33 6.52 12.50
C PHE A 198 -2.27 5.44 12.71
N PRO A 199 -1.77 4.79 11.65
CA PRO A 199 -0.91 3.59 11.74
C PRO A 199 0.53 3.94 12.18
N GLY A 200 0.70 4.66 13.29
CA GLY A 200 1.97 5.13 13.83
C GLY A 200 2.59 6.31 13.07
N GLU A 201 2.06 6.69 11.90
CA GLU A 201 2.55 7.85 11.14
C GLU A 201 1.94 9.17 11.60
N ASN A 202 0.71 9.14 12.10
CA ASN A 202 0.03 10.29 12.70
C ASN A 202 -0.47 9.93 14.10
N ILE A 203 -0.81 10.94 14.89
CA ILE A 203 -1.44 10.82 16.22
C ILE A 203 -2.46 11.92 16.40
N PHE A 204 -3.50 11.66 17.19
CA PHE A 204 -4.39 12.71 17.66
C PHE A 204 -3.79 13.37 18.90
N VAL A 205 -3.58 14.67 18.82
CA VAL A 205 -3.10 15.49 19.94
C VAL A 205 -4.24 16.36 20.43
N GLU A 206 -4.69 16.07 21.66
CA GLU A 206 -5.70 16.87 22.36
C GLU A 206 -5.20 18.31 22.57
N THR A 207 -6.02 19.30 22.22
CA THR A 207 -5.71 20.71 22.47
C THR A 207 -5.92 21.02 23.95
N PRO A 208 -5.02 21.76 24.62
CA PRO A 208 -5.22 22.17 26.01
C PRO A 208 -6.57 22.85 26.22
N GLY A 209 -7.38 22.33 27.14
CA GLY A 209 -8.74 22.82 27.41
C GLY A 209 -9.80 22.41 26.39
N GLY A 210 -9.48 21.59 25.40
CA GLY A 210 -10.40 21.12 24.36
C GLY A 210 -11.35 20.00 24.77
N ARG A 211 -11.42 19.66 26.07
CA ARG A 211 -12.25 18.59 26.60
C ARG A 211 -13.51 19.14 27.24
N HIS A 212 -14.66 18.73 26.73
CA HIS A 212 -15.97 19.19 27.16
C HIS A 212 -16.90 18.01 27.47
N ARG A 213 -17.74 18.14 28.50
CA ARG A 213 -18.70 17.10 28.93
C ARG A 213 -20.08 17.69 29.21
N PRO A 214 -20.84 18.15 28.19
CA PRO A 214 -22.22 18.56 28.40
C PRO A 214 -23.12 17.36 28.73
N ALA A 215 -23.27 16.41 27.80
CA ALA A 215 -23.94 15.13 28.00
C ALA A 215 -22.98 14.01 27.56
N ASP A 216 -22.65 13.97 26.27
CA ASP A 216 -21.51 13.21 25.74
C ASP A 216 -20.19 13.92 26.06
N MET A 217 -19.06 13.22 25.92
CA MET A 217 -17.73 13.83 25.98
C MET A 217 -17.23 14.17 24.59
N LEU A 218 -16.87 15.44 24.38
CA LEU A 218 -16.21 15.96 23.19
C LEU A 218 -14.74 16.26 23.54
N ILE A 219 -13.82 15.78 22.70
CA ILE A 219 -12.39 16.07 22.80
C ILE A 219 -11.95 16.70 21.47
N LEU A 220 -11.51 17.95 21.54
CA LEU A 220 -11.01 18.71 20.39
C LEU A 220 -9.49 18.62 20.31
N GLY A 221 -8.98 18.51 19.08
CA GLY A 221 -7.55 18.33 18.87
C GLY A 221 -7.11 18.44 17.42
N ASN A 222 -5.89 17.95 17.18
CA ASN A 222 -5.24 18.03 15.89
C ASN A 222 -4.59 16.69 15.54
N VAL A 223 -4.71 16.28 14.29
CA VAL A 223 -3.95 15.16 13.72
C VAL A 223 -2.59 15.70 13.33
N LYS A 224 -1.53 15.13 13.90
CA LYS A 224 -0.15 15.52 13.61
C LYS A 224 0.67 14.29 13.30
N ALA A 225 1.68 14.43 12.45
CA ALA A 225 2.66 13.37 12.25
C ALA A 225 3.29 12.99 13.60
N ALA A 226 3.43 11.70 13.85
CA ALA A 226 4.10 11.22 15.05
C ALA A 226 5.53 11.78 15.09
N THR A 227 6.06 12.07 16.28
CA THR A 227 7.42 12.61 16.45
C THR A 227 8.47 11.71 15.78
N GLU A 228 8.22 10.41 15.79
CA GLU A 228 9.10 9.40 15.22
C GLU A 228 8.88 9.12 13.73
N HIS A 229 7.87 9.73 13.09
CA HIS A 229 7.66 9.58 11.65
C HIS A 229 8.81 10.23 10.86
N VAL A 230 9.36 9.50 9.89
CA VAL A 230 10.48 9.93 9.05
C VAL A 230 10.01 10.16 7.62
N ALA A 231 10.38 11.29 7.03
CA ALA A 231 10.19 11.61 5.61
C ALA A 231 11.54 11.79 4.90
N VAL A 232 11.58 11.53 3.60
CA VAL A 232 12.72 11.88 2.74
C VAL A 232 12.42 13.23 2.08
N GLU A 233 13.32 14.19 2.28
CA GLU A 233 13.21 15.55 1.75
C GLU A 233 14.29 15.84 0.71
N PRO A 234 13.94 16.43 -0.45
CA PRO A 234 12.57 16.63 -0.95
C PRO A 234 11.88 15.30 -1.32
N ALA A 235 10.55 15.24 -1.26
CA ALA A 235 9.79 14.03 -1.59
C ALA A 235 9.66 13.78 -3.11
N PHE A 236 9.69 14.85 -3.91
CA PHE A 236 9.61 14.82 -5.37
C PHE A 236 10.51 15.87 -6.00
N VAL A 237 11.23 15.53 -7.07
CA VAL A 237 12.09 16.46 -7.83
C VAL A 237 12.03 16.17 -9.33
N ASN A 238 11.79 17.21 -10.14
CA ASN A 238 12.04 17.16 -11.60
C ASN A 238 13.49 17.58 -11.87
N MET A 239 14.27 16.76 -12.59
CA MET A 239 15.71 17.04 -12.73
C MET A 239 16.30 16.62 -14.09
N LYS A 240 17.10 17.52 -14.69
CA LYS A 240 17.88 17.23 -15.90
C LYS A 240 19.05 16.28 -15.65
N GLY A 241 19.57 15.66 -16.71
CA GLY A 241 20.81 14.89 -16.68
C GLY A 241 22.02 15.70 -16.19
N SER A 242 23.01 15.01 -15.60
CA SER A 242 24.25 15.58 -15.04
C SER A 242 24.05 16.63 -13.92
N LYS A 243 22.95 16.56 -13.17
CA LYS A 243 22.66 17.44 -12.03
C LYS A 243 22.75 16.65 -10.72
N VAL A 244 22.89 17.37 -9.62
CA VAL A 244 22.99 16.81 -8.28
C VAL A 244 21.84 17.30 -7.41
N GLN A 245 21.34 16.43 -6.53
CA GLN A 245 20.31 16.75 -5.55
C GLN A 245 20.63 16.10 -4.21
N GLN A 246 20.60 16.88 -3.15
CA GLN A 246 20.76 16.38 -1.78
C GLN A 246 19.40 15.87 -1.26
N PHE A 247 19.38 14.64 -0.77
CA PHE A 247 18.26 14.07 -0.03
C PHE A 247 18.60 13.89 1.44
N THR A 248 17.64 14.15 2.32
CA THR A 248 17.81 14.00 3.78
C THR A 248 16.62 13.25 4.35
N ALA A 249 16.85 12.26 5.19
CA ALA A 249 15.80 11.62 5.98
C ALA A 249 15.61 12.43 7.27
N ARG A 250 14.42 12.97 7.52
CA ARG A 250 14.11 13.78 8.69
C ARG A 250 12.92 13.24 9.45
N LYS A 251 13.00 13.30 10.78
CA LYS A 251 11.84 13.12 11.66
C LYS A 251 10.92 14.33 11.59
N SER A 252 9.67 14.16 12.02
CA SER A 252 8.68 15.24 12.13
C SER A 252 9.11 16.39 13.05
N ASP A 253 10.04 16.17 13.99
CA ASP A 253 10.64 17.21 14.84
C ASP A 253 11.78 18.00 14.15
N GLY A 254 12.11 17.66 12.90
CA GLY A 254 13.16 18.28 12.08
C GLY A 254 14.55 17.65 12.23
N SER A 255 14.74 16.71 13.17
CA SER A 255 16.00 16.03 13.38
C SER A 255 16.36 15.10 12.22
N VAL A 256 17.65 15.00 11.90
CA VAL A 256 18.15 14.18 10.77
C VAL A 256 18.37 12.74 11.23
N VAL A 257 17.86 11.79 10.44
CA VAL A 257 18.04 10.36 10.64
C VAL A 257 19.24 9.87 9.83
N ARG A 258 20.15 9.14 10.49
CA ARG A 258 21.27 8.49 9.80
C ARG A 258 20.75 7.30 9.00
N ALA A 259 20.77 7.42 7.68
CA ALA A 259 20.30 6.39 6.76
C ALA A 259 21.39 5.94 5.78
N SER A 260 21.28 4.70 5.31
CA SER A 260 21.95 4.19 4.13
C SER A 260 21.08 4.44 2.90
N TRP A 261 21.66 4.96 1.83
CA TRP A 261 20.93 5.39 0.64
C TRP A 261 21.14 4.46 -0.55
N SER A 262 20.07 4.23 -1.31
CA SER A 262 20.09 3.52 -2.59
C SER A 262 19.20 4.21 -3.62
N VAL A 263 19.45 3.93 -4.90
CA VAL A 263 18.63 4.41 -6.02
C VAL A 263 18.27 3.28 -6.96
N SER A 264 17.06 3.34 -7.52
CA SER A 264 16.62 2.44 -8.59
C SER A 264 15.80 3.21 -9.62
N ASN A 265 15.75 2.72 -10.86
CA ASN A 265 14.91 3.30 -11.91
C ASN A 265 13.83 2.31 -12.28
N LEU A 266 12.57 2.77 -12.30
CA LEU A 266 11.43 1.87 -12.43
C LEU A 266 11.34 1.22 -13.80
N ILE A 267 11.78 1.89 -14.87
CA ILE A 267 11.52 1.48 -16.25
C ILE A 267 12.80 1.34 -17.10
N SER A 268 13.88 2.04 -16.76
CA SER A 268 15.13 2.08 -17.52
C SER A 268 16.32 1.86 -16.58
N PRO A 269 16.66 0.62 -16.23
CA PRO A 269 17.57 0.32 -15.12
C PRO A 269 18.99 0.86 -15.29
N LEU A 270 19.45 1.06 -16.53
CA LEU A 270 20.75 1.66 -16.82
C LEU A 270 20.76 3.19 -16.67
N ALA A 271 19.59 3.83 -16.62
CA ALA A 271 19.40 5.28 -16.52
C ALA A 271 19.10 5.74 -15.07
N VAL A 272 19.69 5.09 -14.07
CA VAL A 272 19.39 5.36 -12.65
C VAL A 272 20.21 6.51 -12.04
N GLY A 273 21.46 6.71 -12.46
CA GLY A 273 22.39 7.64 -11.80
C GLY A 273 23.12 7.00 -10.61
N THR A 274 23.64 7.81 -9.67
CA THR A 274 24.37 7.33 -8.48
C THR A 274 23.98 8.12 -7.23
N ILE A 275 24.09 7.52 -6.05
CA ILE A 275 23.88 8.20 -4.76
C ILE A 275 24.99 7.87 -3.78
N THR A 276 25.41 8.83 -2.96
CA THR A 276 26.35 8.59 -1.86
C THR A 276 25.68 7.78 -0.75
N ALA A 277 26.11 6.54 -0.52
CA ALA A 277 25.46 5.60 0.40
C ALA A 277 25.27 6.13 1.83
N ASN A 278 26.20 6.93 2.36
CA ASN A 278 26.14 7.48 3.72
C ASN A 278 25.80 8.98 3.79
N GLY A 279 25.38 9.56 2.66
CA GLY A 279 25.27 11.02 2.55
C GLY A 279 24.08 11.53 1.76
N GLY A 280 23.34 10.69 1.02
CA GLY A 280 22.11 11.09 0.32
C GLY A 280 22.29 12.06 -0.86
N LEU A 281 23.52 12.35 -1.30
CA LEU A 281 23.77 13.17 -2.49
C LEU A 281 23.59 12.32 -3.75
N TYR A 282 22.48 12.55 -4.44
CA TYR A 282 22.14 11.92 -5.72
C TYR A 282 22.76 12.70 -6.89
N THR A 283 23.26 11.99 -7.90
CA THR A 283 23.75 12.52 -9.17
C THR A 283 22.99 11.83 -10.30
N SER A 284 22.25 12.60 -11.11
CA SER A 284 21.55 12.07 -12.28
C SER A 284 22.54 11.56 -13.33
N PRO A 285 22.15 10.55 -14.13
CA PRO A 285 23.00 10.12 -15.23
C PRO A 285 23.21 11.28 -16.23
N ALA A 286 24.28 11.19 -17.02
CA ALA A 286 24.47 12.12 -18.14
C ALA A 286 23.25 12.07 -19.07
N ALA A 287 22.92 13.20 -19.71
CA ALA A 287 21.77 13.29 -20.63
C ALA A 287 21.82 12.20 -21.71
N SER A 288 23.01 11.93 -22.26
CA SER A 288 23.23 10.84 -23.24
C SER A 288 22.93 9.42 -22.74
N ARG A 289 22.78 9.22 -21.41
CA ARG A 289 22.46 7.94 -20.78
C ARG A 289 21.06 7.89 -20.19
N LEU A 290 20.24 8.93 -20.35
CA LEU A 290 18.82 8.82 -20.10
C LEU A 290 18.24 7.83 -21.13
N GLY A 291 17.37 6.89 -20.73
CA GLY A 291 16.85 5.85 -21.64
C GLY A 291 15.64 6.32 -22.47
N LYS A 292 14.87 7.23 -21.89
CA LYS A 292 13.56 7.74 -22.33
C LYS A 292 13.39 9.17 -21.85
N GLU A 293 12.45 9.89 -22.45
CA GLU A 293 12.15 11.29 -22.16
C GLU A 293 11.86 11.59 -20.68
N ARG A 294 11.28 10.62 -19.97
CA ARG A 294 10.97 10.69 -18.54
C ARG A 294 11.52 9.47 -17.82
N GLN A 295 12.25 9.70 -16.73
CA GLN A 295 12.97 8.68 -15.97
C GLN A 295 12.53 8.67 -14.51
N PRO A 296 11.57 7.83 -14.11
CA PRO A 296 11.17 7.70 -12.71
C PRO A 296 12.25 6.95 -11.92
N VAL A 297 12.97 7.68 -11.08
CA VAL A 297 14.03 7.17 -10.20
C VAL A 297 13.55 7.26 -8.75
N LEU A 298 13.60 6.14 -8.04
CA LEU A 298 13.30 6.07 -6.62
C LEU A 298 14.58 6.25 -5.81
N VAL A 299 14.58 7.21 -4.88
CA VAL A 299 15.67 7.43 -3.91
C VAL A 299 15.20 6.88 -2.57
N THR A 300 15.88 5.85 -2.04
CA THR A 300 15.45 5.16 -0.83
C THR A 300 16.45 5.32 0.31
N ALA A 301 15.96 5.81 1.45
CA ALA A 301 16.67 5.83 2.72
C ALA A 301 16.31 4.58 3.53
N SER A 302 17.32 3.81 3.94
CA SER A 302 17.21 2.68 4.86
C SER A 302 17.81 3.05 6.22
N TYR A 303 17.07 2.92 7.31
CA TYR A 303 17.52 3.27 8.66
C TYR A 303 17.01 2.26 9.69
N THR A 304 17.51 2.34 10.93
CA THR A 304 17.02 1.50 12.03
C THR A 304 16.26 2.34 13.03
N GLN A 305 15.07 1.89 13.40
CA GLN A 305 14.23 2.48 14.43
C GLN A 305 13.70 1.35 15.32
N ASP A 306 13.83 1.49 16.63
CA ASP A 306 13.44 0.48 17.63
C ASP A 306 13.97 -0.94 17.31
N GLY A 307 15.22 -1.00 16.85
CA GLY A 307 15.89 -2.26 16.48
C GLY A 307 15.42 -2.88 15.16
N ARG A 308 14.55 -2.20 14.40
CA ARG A 308 14.02 -2.69 13.12
C ARG A 308 14.47 -1.84 11.95
N GLN A 309 14.70 -2.50 10.82
CA GLN A 309 14.99 -1.83 9.57
C GLN A 309 13.72 -1.19 9.01
N GLN A 310 13.82 0.10 8.70
CA GLN A 310 12.78 0.92 8.10
C GLN A 310 13.28 1.47 6.76
N THR A 311 12.37 1.71 5.83
CA THR A 311 12.68 2.40 4.57
C THR A 311 11.71 3.53 4.31
N ARG A 312 12.20 4.59 3.67
CA ARG A 312 11.40 5.71 3.15
C ARG A 312 11.98 6.14 1.82
N SER A 313 11.12 6.57 0.90
CA SER A 313 11.55 6.88 -0.46
C SER A 313 11.02 8.23 -0.94
N ALA A 314 11.79 8.85 -1.83
CA ALA A 314 11.41 10.01 -2.62
C ALA A 314 11.53 9.69 -4.11
N MET A 315 10.86 10.47 -4.95
CA MET A 315 10.86 10.29 -6.39
C MET A 315 11.66 11.40 -7.08
N VAL A 316 12.52 11.01 -8.02
CA VAL A 316 13.14 11.90 -8.99
C VAL A 316 12.58 11.57 -10.35
N LEU A 317 12.00 12.56 -11.03
CA LEU A 317 11.64 12.45 -12.43
C LEU A 317 12.77 13.07 -13.27
N GLY A 318 13.61 12.21 -13.83
CA GLY A 318 14.68 12.60 -14.74
C GLY A 318 14.12 13.02 -16.10
N VAL A 319 14.64 14.11 -16.68
CA VAL A 319 14.15 14.71 -17.94
C VAL A 319 15.31 15.14 -18.83
N TYR A 320 15.11 15.21 -20.15
CA TYR A 320 16.09 15.86 -21.06
C TYR A 320 15.92 17.38 -21.05
N GLU A 321 14.69 17.84 -21.25
CA GLU A 321 14.34 19.25 -21.30
C GLU A 321 13.72 19.70 -19.96
N ASN A 322 14.21 20.80 -19.39
CA ASN A 322 13.67 21.43 -18.16
C ASN A 322 12.41 22.27 -18.42
N MET A 323 12.00 22.34 -19.67
CA MET A 323 10.81 23.02 -20.11
C MET A 323 9.93 22.01 -20.83
N SER A 324 8.61 22.19 -20.74
CA SER A 324 7.67 21.42 -21.55
C SER A 324 6.72 22.38 -22.25
N ILE A 325 6.25 22.00 -23.43
CA ILE A 325 5.28 22.75 -24.20
C ILE A 325 4.20 21.80 -24.73
N SER A 326 2.94 22.22 -24.62
CA SER A 326 1.78 21.49 -25.12
C SER A 326 0.96 22.38 -26.06
N PRO A 327 0.65 21.92 -27.29
CA PRO A 327 1.25 20.75 -27.95
C PRO A 327 2.75 20.97 -28.26
N ARG A 328 3.53 19.87 -28.32
CA ARG A 328 4.93 19.88 -28.83
C ARG A 328 4.94 19.90 -30.35
N VAL A 329 4.04 19.12 -30.94
CA VAL A 329 3.76 19.16 -32.37
C VAL A 329 2.27 18.98 -32.60
N CYS A 330 1.72 19.69 -33.58
CA CYS A 330 0.33 19.53 -34.01
C CYS A 330 0.17 19.87 -35.50
N THR A 331 -0.91 19.41 -36.12
CA THR A 331 -1.28 19.84 -37.46
C THR A 331 -2.40 20.88 -37.41
N SER A 332 -2.40 21.80 -38.36
CA SER A 332 -3.46 22.80 -38.51
C SER A 332 -3.71 23.11 -39.98
N GLY A 333 -4.93 23.54 -40.29
CA GLY A 333 -5.28 24.06 -41.62
C GLY A 333 -5.00 25.56 -41.76
N VAL A 334 -5.40 26.12 -42.89
CA VAL A 334 -5.45 27.57 -43.14
C VAL A 334 -6.90 28.03 -43.30
N GLY A 335 -7.18 29.28 -42.93
CA GLY A 335 -8.50 29.90 -43.11
C GLY A 335 -9.06 30.55 -41.85
N SER A 336 -10.09 31.38 -42.02
CA SER A 336 -10.70 32.15 -40.93
C SER A 336 -11.56 31.31 -39.96
N THR A 337 -11.91 30.09 -40.36
CA THR A 337 -12.74 29.16 -39.58
C THR A 337 -11.93 28.05 -38.92
N VAL A 338 -10.60 28.05 -39.07
CA VAL A 338 -9.72 27.06 -38.42
C VAL A 338 -9.58 27.38 -36.95
N ASP A 339 -9.63 26.34 -36.11
CA ASP A 339 -9.51 26.49 -34.66
C ASP A 339 -8.16 27.09 -34.27
N LYS A 340 -8.22 27.97 -33.26
CA LYS A 340 -7.02 28.52 -32.62
C LYS A 340 -6.40 27.46 -31.72
N ILE A 341 -5.08 27.42 -31.67
CA ILE A 341 -4.34 26.40 -30.93
C ILE A 341 -3.88 26.98 -29.59
N PRO A 342 -4.40 26.50 -28.45
CA PRO A 342 -3.90 26.89 -27.14
C PRO A 342 -2.50 26.29 -26.92
N LEU A 343 -1.58 27.11 -26.46
CA LEU A 343 -0.22 26.73 -26.10
C LEU A 343 -0.02 26.91 -24.62
N ARG A 344 0.54 25.88 -23.97
CA ARG A 344 0.94 25.94 -22.56
C ARG A 344 2.40 25.54 -22.40
N VAL A 345 3.15 26.33 -21.64
CA VAL A 345 4.56 26.07 -21.31
C VAL A 345 4.72 25.95 -19.81
N THR A 346 5.52 24.97 -19.38
CA THR A 346 5.98 24.84 -18.00
C THR A 346 7.50 24.85 -17.98
N THR A 347 8.09 25.41 -16.92
CA THR A 347 9.55 25.43 -16.70
C THR A 347 9.81 25.04 -15.25
N VAL A 348 10.85 24.23 -15.03
CA VAL A 348 11.28 23.79 -13.69
C VAL A 348 11.58 24.98 -12.76
N THR A 349 12.00 26.13 -13.29
CA THR A 349 12.33 27.33 -12.49
C THR A 349 11.13 28.18 -12.09
N GLY A 350 9.98 28.01 -12.77
CA GLY A 350 8.85 28.95 -12.70
C GLY A 350 9.14 30.36 -13.27
N GLY A 351 10.25 30.54 -14.00
CA GLY A 351 10.72 31.85 -14.49
C GLY A 351 9.81 32.54 -15.53
N GLU A 352 10.13 33.81 -15.79
CA GLU A 352 9.46 34.61 -16.84
C GLU A 352 9.79 34.06 -18.24
N LEU A 353 8.74 33.81 -19.03
CA LEU A 353 8.86 33.23 -20.37
C LEU A 353 8.83 34.31 -21.46
N ILE A 354 9.76 34.18 -22.42
CA ILE A 354 9.87 35.00 -23.61
C ILE A 354 9.24 34.22 -24.77
N TRP A 355 8.09 34.71 -25.24
CA TRP A 355 7.37 34.15 -26.37
C TRP A 355 7.86 34.77 -27.70
N PRO A 356 7.90 34.01 -28.80
CA PRO A 356 8.40 34.50 -30.09
C PRO A 356 7.40 35.44 -30.77
N THR A 357 7.91 36.30 -31.65
CA THR A 357 7.08 37.08 -32.58
C THR A 357 7.05 36.39 -33.94
N LEU A 358 5.87 36.28 -34.54
CA LEU A 358 5.66 35.61 -35.83
C LEU A 358 5.55 36.60 -36.99
N LEU A 359 5.97 36.17 -38.17
CA LEU A 359 5.63 36.85 -39.41
C LEU A 359 4.13 36.67 -39.72
N PRO A 360 3.45 37.62 -40.38
CA PRO A 360 2.04 37.46 -40.74
C PRO A 360 1.73 36.20 -41.56
N THR A 361 2.69 35.74 -42.39
CA THR A 361 2.59 34.50 -43.18
C THR A 361 2.65 33.23 -42.32
N GLN A 362 3.08 33.33 -41.07
CA GLN A 362 3.13 32.24 -40.10
C GLN A 362 1.95 32.28 -39.13
N GLY A 363 1.01 33.22 -39.27
CA GLY A 363 -0.10 33.42 -38.33
C GLY A 363 0.21 34.44 -37.24
N THR A 364 -0.56 34.40 -36.14
CA THR A 364 -0.41 35.34 -35.01
C THR A 364 -0.41 34.61 -33.68
N LEU A 365 0.33 35.16 -32.69
CA LEU A 365 0.41 34.61 -31.34
C LEU A 365 -0.08 35.65 -30.33
N THR A 366 -1.12 35.32 -29.57
CA THR A 366 -1.68 36.18 -28.51
C THR A 366 -1.32 35.62 -27.14
N ARG A 367 -0.51 36.35 -26.36
CA ARG A 367 -0.16 35.95 -24.99
C ARG A 367 -1.38 36.10 -24.08
N ILE A 368 -1.73 35.05 -23.34
CA ILE A 368 -2.80 35.07 -22.34
C ILE A 368 -2.21 35.42 -20.97
N ASP A 369 -1.13 34.74 -20.59
CA ASP A 369 -0.36 35.02 -19.37
C ASP A 369 1.11 34.59 -19.54
N ASN A 370 1.85 34.37 -18.44
CA ASN A 370 3.24 33.93 -18.52
C ASN A 370 3.39 32.57 -19.23
N ASN A 371 2.55 31.61 -18.87
CA ASN A 371 2.66 30.21 -19.25
C ASN A 371 1.71 29.83 -20.39
N ARG A 372 0.82 30.73 -20.82
CA ARG A 372 -0.19 30.45 -21.85
C ARG A 372 -0.18 31.47 -22.99
N ALA A 373 -0.31 30.97 -24.21
CA ALA A 373 -0.54 31.75 -25.42
C ALA A 373 -1.58 31.07 -26.32
N LEU A 374 -2.14 31.82 -27.26
CA LEU A 374 -3.10 31.34 -28.25
C LEU A 374 -2.55 31.62 -29.65
N TYR A 375 -2.28 30.57 -30.40
CA TYR A 375 -1.85 30.66 -31.79
C TYR A 375 -3.07 30.68 -32.73
N THR A 376 -3.09 31.63 -33.66
CA THR A 376 -4.10 31.71 -34.73
C THR A 376 -3.42 31.44 -36.07
N PRO A 377 -3.79 30.36 -36.79
CA PRO A 377 -3.24 30.03 -38.10
C PRO A 377 -3.41 31.16 -39.13
N PRO A 378 -2.56 31.22 -40.18
CA PRO A 378 -2.75 32.18 -41.26
C PRO A 378 -4.03 31.88 -42.06
N VAL A 379 -4.63 32.93 -42.63
CA VAL A 379 -5.85 32.79 -43.45
C VAL A 379 -5.55 32.11 -44.80
N THR A 380 -4.36 32.34 -45.34
CA THR A 380 -3.89 31.79 -46.62
C THR A 380 -2.41 31.45 -46.53
N GLN A 381 -1.98 30.44 -47.29
CA GLN A 381 -0.58 30.04 -47.40
C GLN A 381 -0.26 29.71 -48.87
N ALA A 382 0.94 30.06 -49.32
CA ALA A 382 1.39 29.77 -50.68
C ALA A 382 1.92 28.34 -50.81
N GLU A 383 2.74 27.91 -49.86
CA GLU A 383 3.27 26.55 -49.82
C GLU A 383 2.18 25.55 -49.39
N PRO A 384 2.19 24.32 -49.92
CA PRO A 384 1.21 23.30 -49.54
C PRO A 384 1.38 22.84 -48.08
N LEU A 385 2.59 22.91 -47.55
CA LEU A 385 2.93 22.55 -46.18
C LEU A 385 4.01 23.50 -45.64
N GLN A 386 3.82 24.01 -44.43
CA GLN A 386 4.75 24.91 -43.76
C GLN A 386 4.93 24.50 -42.30
N LEU A 387 6.17 24.57 -41.80
CA LEU A 387 6.46 24.39 -40.38
C LEU A 387 6.55 25.75 -39.69
N VAL A 388 5.63 26.02 -38.76
CA VAL A 388 5.70 27.19 -37.88
C VAL A 388 6.32 26.75 -36.56
N ARG A 389 7.56 27.19 -36.32
CA ARG A 389 8.34 26.86 -35.12
C ARG A 389 8.24 27.98 -34.08
N LEU A 390 7.82 27.62 -32.89
CA LEU A 390 7.59 28.52 -31.76
C LEU A 390 8.61 28.21 -30.66
N THR A 391 9.72 28.94 -30.66
CA THR A 391 10.76 28.82 -29.62
C THR A 391 10.44 29.75 -28.46
N VAL A 392 10.13 29.17 -27.30
CA VAL A 392 9.89 29.90 -26.05
C VAL A 392 11.11 29.76 -25.16
N GLN A 393 11.58 30.86 -24.60
CA GLN A 393 12.78 30.89 -23.75
C GLN A 393 12.43 31.26 -22.31
N ASP A 394 13.00 30.55 -21.34
CA ASP A 394 12.99 30.98 -19.94
C ASP A 394 14.12 31.99 -19.70
N ARG A 395 13.76 33.21 -19.30
CA ARG A 395 14.72 34.31 -19.10
C ARG A 395 15.74 34.00 -18.00
N SER A 396 15.37 33.21 -16.99
CA SER A 396 16.20 32.96 -15.82
C SER A 396 17.27 31.89 -16.07
N SER A 397 16.91 30.83 -16.78
CA SER A 397 17.79 29.70 -17.10
C SER A 397 18.46 29.84 -18.48
N ASN A 398 17.94 30.73 -19.33
CA ASN A 398 18.29 30.86 -20.74
C ASN A 398 17.98 29.60 -21.58
N GLU A 399 17.30 28.60 -20.99
CA GLU A 399 16.85 27.41 -21.70
C GLU A 399 15.64 27.71 -22.59
N SER A 400 15.46 26.92 -23.65
CA SER A 400 14.40 27.12 -24.62
C SER A 400 13.70 25.81 -24.94
N ILE A 401 12.43 25.91 -25.33
CA ILE A 401 11.59 24.82 -25.80
C ILE A 401 10.93 25.22 -27.10
N GLU A 402 10.78 24.29 -28.03
CA GLU A 402 10.17 24.55 -29.34
C GLU A 402 8.85 23.78 -29.48
N ALA A 403 7.77 24.44 -29.88
CA ALA A 403 6.61 23.77 -30.48
C ALA A 403 6.63 23.92 -32.00
N THR A 404 6.20 22.89 -32.74
CA THR A 404 6.06 22.95 -34.21
C THR A 404 4.60 22.76 -34.62
N ILE A 405 4.06 23.74 -35.32
CA ILE A 405 2.73 23.65 -35.93
C ILE A 405 2.92 23.37 -37.42
N VAL A 406 2.47 22.19 -37.87
CA VAL A 406 2.48 21.79 -39.27
C VAL A 406 1.24 22.34 -39.94
N VAL A 407 1.39 23.47 -40.64
CA VAL A 407 0.28 24.16 -41.30
C VAL A 407 0.13 23.64 -42.73
N VAL A 408 -1.04 23.08 -43.02
CA VAL A 408 -1.34 22.41 -44.29
C VAL A 408 -2.38 23.22 -45.06
N ALA A 409 -2.10 23.56 -46.33
CA ALA A 409 -2.99 24.36 -47.16
C ALA A 409 -4.17 23.56 -47.75
N SER A 410 -4.03 22.23 -47.86
CA SER A 410 -5.03 21.33 -48.43
C SER A 410 -4.99 19.95 -47.77
N ALA A 411 -6.12 19.24 -47.72
CA ALA A 411 -6.18 17.89 -47.15
C ALA A 411 -5.20 16.91 -47.82
N GLN A 412 -4.63 16.00 -47.02
CA GLN A 412 -3.79 14.91 -47.52
C GLN A 412 -4.62 13.96 -48.38
N THR A 413 -4.00 13.44 -49.44
CA THR A 413 -4.64 12.52 -50.39
C THR A 413 -3.88 11.21 -50.57
N LEU A 414 -2.65 11.12 -50.03
CA LEU A 414 -1.80 9.93 -49.98
C LEU A 414 -1.58 9.53 -48.53
N GLN A 415 -1.74 8.24 -48.21
CA GLN A 415 -1.34 7.71 -46.91
C GLN A 415 0.15 7.39 -46.89
N VAL A 416 0.86 8.05 -45.98
CA VAL A 416 2.26 7.73 -45.65
C VAL A 416 2.25 7.03 -44.29
N ASP A 417 2.67 5.77 -44.26
CA ASP A 417 2.73 4.95 -43.05
C ASP A 417 4.19 4.79 -42.56
N PRO A 418 4.45 4.95 -41.25
CA PRO A 418 3.55 5.53 -40.25
C PRO A 418 3.33 7.05 -40.46
N PRO A 419 2.13 7.59 -40.17
CA PRO A 419 1.83 9.03 -40.32
C PRO A 419 2.52 9.91 -39.26
N TYR A 420 2.95 9.31 -38.15
CA TYR A 420 3.72 9.96 -37.10
C TYR A 420 4.67 8.96 -36.44
N VAL A 421 5.91 9.39 -36.20
CA VAL A 421 6.92 8.63 -35.48
C VAL A 421 7.49 9.48 -34.35
N SER A 422 7.44 8.98 -33.13
CA SER A 422 7.82 9.71 -31.92
C SER A 422 9.16 9.26 -31.33
N GLU A 423 9.91 10.20 -30.76
CA GLU A 423 11.06 9.96 -29.88
C GLU A 423 12.20 9.15 -30.53
N ILE A 424 12.51 9.46 -31.80
CA ILE A 424 13.55 8.75 -32.58
C ILE A 424 14.93 9.31 -32.28
N SER A 425 15.90 8.45 -31.98
CA SER A 425 17.30 8.86 -31.71
C SER A 425 18.07 9.17 -32.99
N GLN A 426 19.20 9.86 -32.85
CA GLN A 426 20.02 10.31 -33.98
C GLN A 426 20.55 9.16 -34.87
N SER A 427 20.71 7.96 -34.32
CA SER A 427 21.19 6.77 -35.05
C SER A 427 20.07 5.85 -35.59
N GLU A 428 18.80 6.18 -35.36
CA GLU A 428 17.67 5.31 -35.68
C GLU A 428 17.01 5.69 -37.02
N LEU A 429 17.05 4.76 -37.99
CA LEU A 429 16.43 4.95 -39.31
C LEU A 429 14.91 4.75 -39.24
N VAL A 430 14.17 5.54 -40.02
CA VAL A 430 12.72 5.43 -40.13
C VAL A 430 12.33 4.97 -41.52
N TYR A 431 11.56 3.89 -41.60
CA TYR A 431 11.10 3.32 -42.86
C TYR A 431 9.66 3.77 -43.14
N LEU A 432 9.49 4.62 -44.15
CA LEU A 432 8.19 5.16 -44.55
C LEU A 432 7.71 4.48 -45.81
N ARG A 433 6.38 4.34 -45.94
CA ARG A 433 5.74 3.72 -47.11
C ARG A 433 4.57 4.55 -47.58
N ALA A 434 4.46 4.74 -48.90
CA ALA A 434 3.24 5.24 -49.53
C ALA A 434 2.34 4.04 -49.83
N GLU A 435 1.23 3.89 -49.11
CA GLU A 435 0.32 2.75 -49.33
C GLU A 435 -0.28 2.78 -50.74
N ASP A 436 -0.42 1.60 -51.36
CA ASP A 436 -0.98 1.39 -52.71
C ASP A 436 -0.17 1.95 -53.89
N TYR A 437 1.05 2.43 -53.67
CA TYR A 437 1.92 2.96 -54.74
C TYR A 437 3.24 2.18 -54.87
N GLN A 438 3.76 2.11 -56.09
CA GLN A 438 5.08 1.56 -56.36
C GLN A 438 6.16 2.56 -55.93
N LYS A 439 7.34 2.05 -55.55
CA LYS A 439 8.48 2.87 -55.11
C LYS A 439 8.84 3.92 -56.16
N GLU A 440 8.82 3.56 -57.43
CA GLU A 440 9.28 4.39 -58.54
C GLU A 440 8.40 5.62 -58.78
N ASP A 441 7.15 5.58 -58.33
CA ASP A 441 6.19 6.69 -58.43
C ASP A 441 6.33 7.69 -57.27
N CYS A 442 7.11 7.36 -56.24
CA CYS A 442 7.23 8.12 -55.00
C CYS A 442 8.38 9.13 -55.04
N GLN A 443 8.08 10.41 -54.89
CA GLN A 443 9.08 11.45 -54.69
C GLN A 443 9.11 11.89 -53.23
N TRP A 444 10.16 11.43 -52.52
CA TRP A 444 10.38 11.74 -51.11
C TRP A 444 11.16 13.05 -50.94
N SER A 445 10.76 13.86 -49.95
CA SER A 445 11.46 15.09 -49.58
C SER A 445 11.31 15.36 -48.08
N VAL A 446 12.32 15.97 -47.46
CA VAL A 446 12.25 16.41 -46.06
C VAL A 446 11.96 17.90 -46.00
N ILE A 447 11.02 18.28 -45.14
CA ILE A 447 10.75 19.67 -44.73
C ILE A 447 11.20 19.75 -43.28
N GLY A 448 12.29 20.49 -43.02
CA GLY A 448 13.00 20.49 -41.75
C GLY A 448 14.41 19.93 -41.90
N GLU A 449 14.84 19.08 -40.97
CA GLU A 449 16.21 18.57 -40.88
C GLU A 449 16.26 17.04 -41.10
N GLY A 450 17.41 16.53 -41.54
CA GLY A 450 17.59 15.11 -41.90
C GLY A 450 17.47 14.86 -43.40
N GLU A 451 17.60 13.60 -43.79
CA GLU A 451 17.61 13.17 -45.19
C GLU A 451 16.64 12.00 -45.39
N VAL A 452 16.05 11.89 -46.59
CA VAL A 452 15.24 10.74 -46.98
C VAL A 452 15.73 10.23 -48.33
N ASN A 453 15.91 8.92 -48.46
CA ASN A 453 16.32 8.33 -49.73
C ASN A 453 15.10 7.95 -50.60
N GLU A 454 15.36 7.47 -51.82
CA GLU A 454 14.33 7.06 -52.78
C GLU A 454 13.46 5.88 -52.30
N ASP A 455 13.95 5.11 -51.32
CA ASP A 455 13.21 4.00 -50.70
C ASP A 455 12.28 4.44 -49.57
N GLY A 456 12.20 5.75 -49.28
CA GLY A 456 11.41 6.26 -48.15
C GLY A 456 12.08 6.01 -46.80
N VAL A 457 13.40 5.77 -46.77
CA VAL A 457 14.17 5.61 -45.53
C VAL A 457 14.68 6.98 -45.09
N PHE A 458 14.14 7.48 -43.98
CA PHE A 458 14.59 8.71 -43.35
C PHE A 458 15.75 8.46 -42.40
N THR A 459 16.79 9.29 -42.52
CA THR A 459 17.97 9.35 -41.67
C THR A 459 17.92 10.64 -40.86
N PRO A 460 17.85 10.57 -39.51
CA PRO A 460 17.89 11.74 -38.65
C PRO A 460 19.16 12.59 -38.85
N PRO A 461 19.09 13.91 -38.64
CA PRO A 461 20.29 14.75 -38.67
C PRO A 461 21.22 14.38 -37.50
N ALA A 462 22.54 14.33 -37.77
CA ALA A 462 23.54 14.11 -36.72
C ALA A 462 23.53 15.20 -35.64
N PHE A 463 23.21 16.43 -36.02
CA PHE A 463 23.00 17.56 -35.10
C PHE A 463 21.76 18.34 -35.53
N GLY A 464 20.64 18.08 -34.84
CA GLY A 464 19.38 18.77 -35.12
C GLY A 464 19.14 19.96 -34.22
N ALA A 465 18.82 21.12 -34.79
CA ALA A 465 18.40 22.32 -34.06
C ALA A 465 16.92 22.26 -33.65
N SER A 466 16.12 21.45 -34.35
CA SER A 466 14.72 21.20 -34.02
C SER A 466 14.47 19.74 -33.66
N ARG A 467 13.38 19.51 -32.92
CA ARG A 467 12.91 18.15 -32.60
C ARG A 467 11.89 17.63 -33.62
N ILE A 468 11.48 18.42 -34.62
CA ILE A 468 10.43 18.02 -35.56
C ILE A 468 10.93 18.16 -37.01
N SER A 469 10.83 17.05 -37.74
CA SER A 469 11.00 16.97 -39.20
C SER A 469 9.74 16.40 -39.83
N VAL A 470 9.44 16.81 -41.06
CA VAL A 470 8.29 16.29 -41.82
C VAL A 470 8.79 15.68 -43.11
N VAL A 471 8.50 14.41 -43.34
CA VAL A 471 8.86 13.71 -44.58
C VAL A 471 7.63 13.66 -45.47
N ARG A 472 7.70 14.34 -46.61
CA ARG A 472 6.63 14.43 -47.60
C ARG A 472 6.87 13.45 -48.73
N CYS A 473 5.80 12.79 -49.17
CA CYS A 473 5.77 12.01 -50.41
C CYS A 473 4.78 12.62 -51.39
N ASP A 474 5.26 12.85 -52.62
CA ASP A 474 4.46 13.28 -53.77
C ASP A 474 4.45 12.17 -54.83
N ILE A 475 3.26 11.82 -55.34
CA ILE A 475 3.12 10.83 -56.42
C ILE A 475 3.10 11.53 -57.78
N GLN A 476 4.02 11.14 -58.66
CA GLN A 476 4.09 11.55 -60.06
C GLN A 476 4.27 10.32 -60.97
N TYR A 477 3.34 10.09 -61.90
CA TYR A 477 3.55 9.09 -62.95
C TYR A 477 4.59 9.60 -63.96
N ASP A 478 5.50 8.70 -64.37
CA ASP A 478 6.57 8.92 -65.36
C ASP A 478 7.60 10.01 -65.00
N GLY A 479 7.69 10.43 -63.73
CA GLY A 479 8.73 11.33 -63.21
C GLY A 479 8.70 12.79 -63.70
N VAL A 480 7.78 13.15 -64.61
CA VAL A 480 7.68 14.50 -65.22
C VAL A 480 6.23 15.04 -65.21
N GLY A 481 5.27 14.29 -64.66
CA GLY A 481 3.84 14.65 -64.60
C GLY A 481 3.42 15.54 -63.42
N PRO A 482 2.19 16.10 -63.43
CA PRO A 482 1.66 16.87 -62.30
C PRO A 482 1.46 15.97 -61.07
N ILE A 483 1.71 16.52 -59.88
CA ILE A 483 1.49 15.83 -58.60
C ILE A 483 0.02 15.42 -58.48
N ARG A 484 -0.23 14.11 -58.37
CA ARG A 484 -1.59 13.53 -58.30
C ARG A 484 -2.09 13.33 -56.89
N ARG A 485 -1.18 13.00 -55.98
CA ARG A 485 -1.42 12.69 -54.57
C ARG A 485 -0.26 13.19 -53.73
N ARG A 486 -0.55 13.58 -52.50
CA ARG A 486 0.41 14.08 -51.52
C ARG A 486 0.05 13.62 -50.13
N GLY A 487 1.07 13.23 -49.37
CA GLY A 487 0.97 12.83 -47.97
C GLY A 487 2.27 13.12 -47.24
N PHE A 488 2.25 13.04 -45.93
CA PHE A 488 3.46 13.23 -45.13
C PHE A 488 3.44 12.42 -43.83
N SER A 489 4.63 12.14 -43.33
CA SER A 489 4.89 11.63 -41.99
C SER A 489 5.55 12.71 -41.15
N ILE A 490 5.12 12.87 -39.90
CA ILE A 490 5.78 13.73 -38.92
C ILE A 490 6.74 12.89 -38.09
N ILE A 491 7.99 13.34 -37.97
CA ILE A 491 9.05 12.68 -37.23
C ILE A 491 9.45 13.58 -36.06
N GLN A 492 9.26 13.09 -34.84
CA GLN A 492 9.74 13.73 -33.61
C GLN A 492 11.04 13.09 -33.13
N LEU A 493 12.13 13.84 -33.21
CA LEU A 493 13.45 13.49 -32.72
C LEU A 493 13.56 13.67 -31.19
N THR A 494 14.36 12.84 -30.53
CA THR A 494 14.76 13.01 -29.13
C THR A 494 16.19 13.57 -29.03
N GLU A 495 16.57 14.10 -27.85
CA GLU A 495 17.97 14.42 -27.52
C GLU A 495 18.86 13.18 -27.34
N ARG A 496 18.25 12.00 -27.31
CA ARG A 496 18.97 10.74 -27.21
C ARG A 496 19.82 10.49 -28.46
N ALA A 497 21.12 10.35 -28.28
CA ALA A 497 22.05 10.04 -29.36
C ALA A 497 21.86 8.60 -29.89
N GLU A 498 21.76 7.63 -28.98
CA GLU A 498 21.67 6.19 -29.29
C GLU A 498 20.40 5.57 -28.72
N PRO A 499 19.83 4.51 -29.32
CA PRO A 499 18.68 3.82 -28.77
C PRO A 499 18.93 3.29 -27.35
N GLU A 500 17.85 3.20 -26.57
CA GLU A 500 17.92 2.62 -25.22
C GLU A 500 18.38 1.15 -25.29
N LEU A 501 19.42 0.82 -24.55
CA LEU A 501 19.88 -0.56 -24.46
C LEU A 501 18.90 -1.40 -23.65
N ARG A 502 18.38 -2.48 -24.24
CA ARG A 502 17.46 -3.43 -23.61
C ARG A 502 18.00 -4.86 -23.71
N TRP A 503 17.78 -5.66 -22.67
CA TRP A 503 17.95 -7.10 -22.79
C TRP A 503 16.85 -7.66 -23.71
N SER A 504 17.13 -8.77 -24.40
CA SER A 504 16.15 -9.46 -25.26
C SER A 504 15.87 -10.89 -24.80
N GLU A 505 16.83 -11.52 -24.14
CA GLU A 505 16.77 -12.92 -23.73
C GLU A 505 17.25 -13.11 -22.29
N LEU A 506 16.76 -14.16 -21.64
CA LEU A 506 17.23 -14.61 -20.33
C LEU A 506 18.34 -15.64 -20.50
N GLN A 507 19.36 -15.53 -19.65
CA GLN A 507 20.40 -16.52 -19.44
C GLN A 507 19.93 -17.59 -18.45
N ASN A 508 19.40 -17.16 -17.29
CA ASN A 508 18.87 -18.04 -16.24
C ASN A 508 17.55 -17.48 -15.69
N PHE A 509 16.64 -18.38 -15.33
CA PHE A 509 15.40 -18.03 -14.64
C PHE A 509 15.07 -19.16 -13.66
N ASP A 510 15.59 -19.02 -12.45
CA ASP A 510 15.65 -20.09 -11.46
C ASP A 510 14.74 -19.80 -10.28
N VAL A 511 14.18 -20.84 -9.68
CA VAL A 511 13.40 -20.77 -8.44
C VAL A 511 13.96 -21.81 -7.47
N SER A 512 14.37 -21.37 -6.29
CA SER A 512 15.05 -22.21 -5.31
C SER A 512 14.59 -21.92 -3.88
N ILE A 513 14.77 -22.87 -2.98
CA ILE A 513 14.51 -22.67 -1.54
C ILE A 513 15.62 -21.78 -0.96
N ASN A 514 15.25 -20.78 -0.16
CA ASN A 514 16.21 -19.97 0.59
C ASN A 514 16.50 -20.57 1.97
N GLY A 515 17.27 -21.66 2.03
CA GLY A 515 17.57 -22.40 3.24
C GLY A 515 17.53 -23.91 3.01
N ASP A 516 17.57 -24.69 4.09
CA ASP A 516 17.79 -26.14 4.01
C ASP A 516 16.50 -26.97 4.09
N ASP A 517 15.34 -26.36 4.32
CA ASP A 517 14.07 -27.07 4.47
C ASP A 517 13.00 -26.53 3.53
N ASN A 518 12.37 -27.44 2.79
CA ASN A 518 11.26 -27.15 1.89
C ASN A 518 9.89 -27.48 2.50
N ARG A 519 9.84 -27.76 3.81
CA ARG A 519 8.62 -28.09 4.53
C ARG A 519 8.07 -26.90 5.29
N CYS A 520 6.76 -26.90 5.46
CA CYS A 520 6.05 -26.10 6.45
C CYS A 520 4.81 -26.87 6.93
N TYR A 521 4.31 -26.56 8.11
CA TYR A 521 3.00 -27.04 8.53
C TYR A 521 1.94 -26.53 7.56
N ALA A 522 0.98 -27.39 7.24
CA ALA A 522 -0.19 -27.06 6.43
C ALA A 522 -1.23 -26.25 7.24
N ASN A 523 -0.77 -25.23 7.97
CA ASN A 523 -1.58 -24.41 8.88
C ASN A 523 -1.89 -23.02 8.30
N GLY A 524 -1.44 -22.72 7.08
CA GLY A 524 -1.61 -21.43 6.41
C GLY A 524 -0.65 -20.33 6.90
N ARG A 525 0.01 -20.51 8.04
CA ARG A 525 0.81 -19.49 8.72
C ARG A 525 2.30 -19.69 8.53
N GLN A 526 2.78 -20.92 8.69
CA GLN A 526 4.19 -21.21 8.46
C GLN A 526 4.53 -21.05 6.98
N GLN A 527 5.75 -20.58 6.71
CA GLN A 527 6.17 -20.17 5.37
C GLN A 527 7.51 -20.82 4.98
N VAL A 528 7.69 -21.04 3.68
CA VAL A 528 8.96 -21.50 3.10
C VAL A 528 9.55 -20.37 2.25
N PRO A 529 10.72 -19.83 2.61
CA PRO A 529 11.35 -18.77 1.82
C PRO A 529 11.89 -19.35 0.51
N VAL A 530 11.67 -18.64 -0.60
CA VAL A 530 12.12 -19.00 -1.94
C VAL A 530 12.81 -17.82 -2.60
N VAL A 531 13.90 -18.09 -3.31
CA VAL A 531 14.60 -17.11 -4.13
C VAL A 531 14.28 -17.36 -5.59
N VAL A 532 13.82 -16.31 -6.26
CA VAL A 532 13.76 -16.23 -7.71
C VAL A 532 15.00 -15.50 -8.21
N LYS A 533 15.82 -16.16 -9.02
CA LYS A 533 16.97 -15.56 -9.72
C LYS A 533 16.58 -15.33 -11.17
N ILE A 534 16.75 -14.11 -11.66
CA ILE A 534 16.57 -13.76 -13.06
C ILE A 534 17.88 -13.19 -13.57
N GLU A 535 18.45 -13.78 -14.62
CA GLU A 535 19.69 -13.36 -15.23
C GLU A 535 19.46 -13.13 -16.72
N THR A 536 19.79 -11.94 -17.21
CA THR A 536 19.65 -11.55 -18.62
C THR A 536 20.92 -11.89 -19.40
N LYS A 537 20.79 -12.31 -20.66
CA LYS A 537 21.95 -12.39 -21.55
C LYS A 537 22.54 -10.99 -21.79
N PRO A 538 23.88 -10.85 -21.88
CA PRO A 538 24.48 -9.58 -22.23
C PRO A 538 24.12 -9.17 -23.66
N VAL A 539 23.95 -7.87 -23.88
CA VAL A 539 23.87 -7.27 -25.21
C VAL A 539 25.28 -6.92 -25.67
N ARG A 540 25.68 -7.40 -26.85
CA ARG A 540 27.04 -7.20 -27.35
C ARG A 540 27.10 -5.99 -28.29
N ILE A 541 27.85 -4.96 -27.90
CA ILE A 541 28.08 -3.74 -28.69
C ILE A 541 29.59 -3.55 -28.81
N ASP A 542 30.09 -3.33 -30.03
CA ASP A 542 31.52 -3.14 -30.32
C ASP A 542 32.44 -4.20 -29.68
N GLY A 543 31.96 -5.45 -29.64
CA GLY A 543 32.69 -6.58 -29.06
C GLY A 543 32.73 -6.63 -27.53
N ARG A 544 32.01 -5.73 -26.82
CA ARG A 544 31.87 -5.70 -25.36
C ARG A 544 30.48 -6.15 -24.92
N ASP A 545 30.43 -6.83 -23.79
CA ASP A 545 29.19 -7.33 -23.19
C ASP A 545 28.60 -6.29 -22.24
N HIS A 546 27.35 -5.92 -22.47
CA HIS A 546 26.57 -4.99 -21.64
C HIS A 546 25.42 -5.73 -20.97
N TYR A 547 25.40 -5.74 -19.64
CA TYR A 547 24.37 -6.41 -18.86
C TYR A 547 23.25 -5.44 -18.49
N VAL A 548 22.05 -5.68 -19.01
CA VAL A 548 20.85 -4.88 -18.76
C VAL A 548 19.91 -5.67 -17.85
N PRO A 549 19.70 -5.30 -16.57
CA PRO A 549 18.76 -6.03 -15.72
C PRO A 549 17.32 -5.88 -16.17
N VAL A 550 16.48 -6.82 -15.73
CA VAL A 550 15.02 -6.64 -15.68
C VAL A 550 14.67 -5.40 -14.86
N SER A 551 13.74 -4.58 -15.35
CA SER A 551 13.34 -3.32 -14.70
C SER A 551 12.55 -3.56 -13.42
N ASP A 552 12.46 -2.56 -12.54
CA ASP A 552 11.66 -2.72 -11.32
C ASP A 552 10.17 -2.86 -11.65
N ALA A 553 9.68 -2.22 -12.71
CA ALA A 553 8.31 -2.37 -13.21
C ALA A 553 8.06 -3.80 -13.72
N ASP A 554 8.97 -4.35 -14.52
CA ASP A 554 8.87 -5.74 -15.02
C ASP A 554 9.00 -6.75 -13.87
N LEU A 555 9.98 -6.56 -12.97
CA LEU A 555 10.18 -7.42 -11.80
C LEU A 555 8.99 -7.33 -10.83
N ALA A 556 8.38 -6.14 -10.73
CA ALA A 556 7.12 -5.96 -10.07
C ALA A 556 5.96 -6.50 -10.91
N THR A 557 6.12 -7.45 -11.83
CA THR A 557 5.02 -8.31 -12.31
C THR A 557 5.26 -9.78 -11.96
N LEU A 558 6.38 -10.07 -11.31
CA LEU A 558 6.78 -11.40 -10.89
C LEU A 558 5.74 -12.02 -9.95
N LYS A 559 5.36 -13.25 -10.27
CA LYS A 559 4.44 -14.08 -9.51
C LYS A 559 4.86 -15.54 -9.55
N LEU A 560 4.44 -16.30 -8.53
CA LEU A 560 4.53 -17.75 -8.55
C LEU A 560 3.28 -18.36 -9.21
N VAL A 561 3.45 -19.52 -9.82
CA VAL A 561 2.40 -20.27 -10.52
C VAL A 561 2.49 -21.72 -10.08
N HIS A 562 1.34 -22.30 -9.73
CA HIS A 562 1.25 -23.70 -9.37
C HIS A 562 1.35 -24.60 -10.61
N LYS A 563 2.28 -25.56 -10.59
CA LYS A 563 2.65 -26.36 -11.76
C LYS A 563 1.50 -27.18 -12.33
N LEU A 564 0.76 -27.89 -11.48
CA LEU A 564 -0.25 -28.84 -11.93
C LEU A 564 -1.49 -28.14 -12.50
N THR A 565 -1.95 -27.07 -11.85
CA THR A 565 -3.19 -26.36 -12.24
C THR A 565 -2.94 -25.21 -13.21
N GLY A 566 -1.70 -24.73 -13.32
CA GLY A 566 -1.36 -23.50 -14.05
C GLY A 566 -1.90 -22.22 -13.40
N ALA A 567 -2.50 -22.33 -12.21
CA ALA A 567 -3.10 -21.20 -11.50
C ALA A 567 -2.03 -20.33 -10.85
N GLU A 568 -2.25 -19.02 -10.88
CA GLU A 568 -1.39 -18.05 -10.19
C GLU A 568 -1.49 -18.25 -8.68
N VAL A 569 -0.35 -18.18 -7.99
CA VAL A 569 -0.30 -18.20 -6.53
C VAL A 569 -0.67 -16.79 -6.06
N PRO A 570 -1.79 -16.61 -5.34
CA PRO A 570 -2.17 -15.30 -4.86
C PRO A 570 -1.17 -14.79 -3.83
N PHE A 571 -0.99 -13.47 -3.78
CA PHE A 571 -0.27 -12.85 -2.67
C PHE A 571 -1.19 -12.77 -1.44
N ILE A 572 -0.62 -12.97 -0.26
CA ILE A 572 -1.27 -12.70 1.01
C ILE A 572 -1.76 -11.24 1.02
N THR A 573 -2.99 -11.02 1.46
CA THR A 573 -3.63 -9.71 1.43
C THR A 573 -2.86 -8.74 2.32
N LEU A 574 -2.88 -7.45 1.99
CA LEU A 574 -2.24 -6.43 2.82
C LEU A 574 -2.74 -6.54 4.27
N GLY A 575 -1.80 -6.76 5.20
CA GLY A 575 -2.08 -6.83 6.62
C GLY A 575 -2.32 -8.23 7.21
N GLU A 576 -2.43 -9.25 6.36
CA GLU A 576 -2.45 -10.65 6.80
C GLU A 576 -1.01 -11.18 6.96
N GLU A 577 -0.80 -12.09 7.91
CA GLU A 577 0.49 -12.75 8.12
C GLU A 577 0.56 -14.15 7.47
N GLY A 578 -0.52 -14.61 6.83
CA GLY A 578 -0.60 -15.91 6.17
C GLY A 578 -2.05 -16.20 5.74
N ILE A 579 -2.32 -17.42 5.29
CA ILE A 579 -3.67 -17.84 4.91
C ILE A 579 -4.56 -17.93 6.16
N GLU A 580 -5.65 -17.17 6.17
CA GLU A 580 -6.61 -17.12 7.28
C GLU A 580 -7.34 -18.45 7.53
N HIS A 581 -7.83 -18.65 8.76
CA HIS A 581 -8.55 -19.89 9.09
C HIS A 581 -9.87 -19.96 8.30
N ASN A 582 -10.23 -21.14 7.80
CA ASN A 582 -11.37 -21.34 6.88
C ASN A 582 -11.27 -20.64 5.51
N SER A 583 -10.14 -20.01 5.18
CA SER A 583 -9.90 -19.51 3.83
C SER A 583 -9.97 -20.66 2.82
N PRO A 584 -10.56 -20.45 1.63
CA PRO A 584 -10.56 -21.45 0.56
C PRO A 584 -9.18 -21.62 -0.11
N LEU A 585 -8.22 -20.74 0.20
CA LEU A 585 -6.88 -20.77 -0.38
C LEU A 585 -6.11 -22.00 0.11
N LYS A 586 -5.49 -22.71 -0.84
CA LYS A 586 -4.63 -23.86 -0.55
C LYS A 586 -3.17 -23.48 -0.37
N TRP A 587 -2.76 -22.43 -1.06
CA TRP A 587 -1.42 -21.87 -1.07
C TRP A 587 -1.48 -20.37 -1.38
N ALA A 588 -0.49 -19.64 -0.92
CA ALA A 588 -0.33 -18.22 -1.19
C ALA A 588 1.16 -17.85 -1.07
N ALA A 589 1.52 -16.65 -1.50
CA ALA A 589 2.87 -16.12 -1.38
C ALA A 589 2.87 -14.80 -0.61
N ASN A 590 3.96 -14.48 0.09
CA ASN A 590 4.19 -13.18 0.68
C ASN A 590 5.50 -12.59 0.15
N LYS A 591 5.59 -11.26 0.11
CA LYS A 591 6.83 -10.52 -0.21
C LYS A 591 7.67 -10.24 1.03
N GLN A 592 7.13 -10.45 2.23
CA GLN A 592 7.78 -10.21 3.50
C GLN A 592 7.65 -11.44 4.41
N ARG A 593 8.68 -11.65 5.24
CA ARG A 593 8.69 -12.69 6.27
C ARG A 593 7.70 -12.33 7.37
N ASN A 594 6.78 -13.24 7.69
CA ASN A 594 5.93 -13.11 8.89
C ASN A 594 6.65 -13.46 10.21
N ARG A 595 5.92 -13.40 11.34
CA ARG A 595 6.46 -13.68 12.68
C ARG A 595 6.78 -15.15 12.97
N PHE A 596 6.11 -16.09 12.30
CA PHE A 596 6.18 -17.51 12.65
C PHE A 596 7.54 -18.11 12.31
N ARG A 597 7.94 -19.11 13.08
CA ARG A 597 9.18 -19.87 12.86
C ARG A 597 9.07 -20.68 11.58
N TYR A 598 10.20 -20.91 10.91
CA TYR A 598 10.26 -21.93 9.86
C TYR A 598 10.10 -23.32 10.46
N PHE A 599 9.82 -24.31 9.60
CA PHE A 599 9.60 -25.68 10.02
C PHE A 599 10.78 -26.18 10.89
N PRO A 600 10.52 -26.74 12.07
CA PRO A 600 11.58 -27.13 12.99
C PRO A 600 12.37 -28.31 12.42
N THR A 601 13.68 -28.11 12.20
CA THR A 601 14.63 -29.19 11.94
C THR A 601 15.36 -29.55 13.25
N MET A 602 15.85 -30.79 13.37
CA MET A 602 16.66 -31.19 14.56
C MET A 602 18.04 -30.52 14.60
N ALA A 603 18.39 -29.70 13.60
CA ALA A 603 19.62 -28.92 13.54
C ALA A 603 19.33 -27.47 13.97
N GLN A 604 20.31 -26.80 14.58
CA GLN A 604 20.25 -25.35 14.83
C GLN A 604 19.80 -24.64 13.56
N GLN A 605 18.82 -23.72 13.68
CA GLN A 605 18.34 -22.91 12.57
C GLN A 605 19.54 -22.34 11.82
N ALA A 606 19.76 -22.80 10.59
CA ALA A 606 20.72 -22.18 9.71
C ALA A 606 20.31 -20.70 9.57
N PRO A 607 21.24 -19.74 9.67
CA PRO A 607 20.92 -18.35 9.41
C PRO A 607 20.28 -18.25 8.02
N ALA A 608 19.30 -17.36 7.86
CA ALA A 608 18.74 -17.06 6.55
C ALA A 608 19.90 -16.79 5.58
N VAL A 609 19.96 -17.54 4.48
CA VAL A 609 21.04 -17.37 3.51
C VAL A 609 20.86 -15.99 2.91
N VAL A 610 21.82 -15.11 3.17
CA VAL A 610 21.86 -13.76 2.60
C VAL A 610 21.85 -13.94 1.08
N LEU A 611 20.91 -13.26 0.40
CA LEU A 611 20.83 -13.32 -1.05
C LEU A 611 22.22 -13.02 -1.65
N PRO A 612 22.70 -13.84 -2.60
CA PRO A 612 24.01 -13.61 -3.20
C PRO A 612 24.11 -12.21 -3.78
N LYS A 613 25.29 -11.60 -3.68
CA LYS A 613 25.57 -10.38 -4.43
C LYS A 613 25.55 -10.74 -5.93
N PRO A 614 24.80 -9.99 -6.77
CA PRO A 614 24.85 -10.20 -8.22
C PRO A 614 26.28 -10.15 -8.77
N ASP A 615 26.64 -11.14 -9.59
CA ASP A 615 27.96 -11.19 -10.25
C ASP A 615 28.12 -10.06 -11.28
N ASN A 616 27.00 -9.62 -11.86
CA ASN A 616 26.91 -8.54 -12.83
C ASN A 616 25.56 -7.82 -12.73
N ASN A 617 25.42 -6.70 -13.44
CA ASN A 617 24.19 -5.90 -13.43
C ASN A 617 22.96 -6.60 -14.02
N GLY A 618 23.13 -7.68 -14.79
CA GLY A 618 22.03 -8.41 -15.44
C GLY A 618 21.33 -9.41 -14.52
N THR A 619 21.81 -9.60 -13.30
CA THR A 619 21.23 -10.54 -12.33
C THR A 619 20.38 -9.79 -11.29
N ARG A 620 19.13 -10.23 -11.13
CA ARG A 620 18.20 -9.77 -10.10
C ARG A 620 17.76 -10.96 -9.24
N TYR A 621 17.66 -10.73 -7.94
CA TYR A 621 17.07 -11.68 -7.00
C TYR A 621 15.77 -11.12 -6.44
N ARG A 622 14.79 -11.99 -6.24
CA ARG A 622 13.59 -11.68 -5.47
C ARG A 622 13.33 -12.80 -4.49
N GLU A 623 13.26 -12.46 -3.21
CA GLU A 623 12.78 -13.39 -2.20
C GLU A 623 11.25 -13.29 -2.08
N LEU A 624 10.59 -14.44 -2.01
CA LEU A 624 9.17 -14.60 -1.73
C LEU A 624 9.01 -15.69 -0.65
N TYR A 625 7.86 -15.75 0.00
CA TYR A 625 7.57 -16.71 1.08
C TYR A 625 6.30 -17.49 0.75
N ILE A 626 6.41 -18.80 0.54
CA ILE A 626 5.25 -19.65 0.19
C ILE A 626 4.57 -20.14 1.46
N HIS A 627 3.26 -19.95 1.56
CA HIS A 627 2.40 -20.47 2.62
C HIS A 627 1.59 -21.66 2.12
N MET A 628 1.41 -22.67 2.97
CA MET A 628 0.66 -23.88 2.65
C MET A 628 -0.49 -24.09 3.64
N ALA A 629 -1.70 -24.31 3.13
CA ALA A 629 -2.88 -24.71 3.90
C ALA A 629 -3.34 -26.15 3.56
N VAL A 630 -2.57 -26.86 2.73
CA VAL A 630 -2.83 -28.24 2.33
C VAL A 630 -1.60 -29.11 2.51
N GLU A 631 -1.82 -30.39 2.79
CA GLU A 631 -0.76 -31.39 2.91
C GLU A 631 -0.19 -31.83 1.55
N GLY A 632 1.01 -32.40 1.62
CA GLY A 632 1.67 -33.01 0.47
C GLY A 632 2.58 -32.04 -0.29
N ASN A 633 3.19 -32.56 -1.34
CA ASN A 633 4.13 -31.81 -2.17
C ASN A 633 3.35 -30.99 -3.20
N GLN A 634 3.62 -29.68 -3.25
CA GLN A 634 3.16 -28.80 -4.32
C GLN A 634 4.38 -28.22 -5.03
N THR A 635 4.32 -28.13 -6.36
CA THR A 635 5.42 -27.59 -7.17
C THR A 635 5.01 -26.26 -7.78
N PHE A 636 5.91 -25.30 -7.70
CA PHE A 636 5.71 -23.93 -8.16
C PHE A 636 6.82 -23.53 -9.12
N PHE A 637 6.50 -22.61 -10.03
CA PHE A 637 7.46 -21.92 -10.89
C PHE A 637 7.10 -20.44 -10.93
N ALA A 638 7.90 -19.59 -11.57
CA ALA A 638 7.70 -18.15 -11.61
C ALA A 638 7.37 -17.64 -13.03
N ARG A 639 6.61 -16.55 -13.10
CA ARG A 639 6.35 -15.79 -14.32
C ARG A 639 6.45 -14.29 -14.08
N PHE A 640 6.90 -13.54 -15.08
CA PHE A 640 6.84 -12.08 -15.11
C PHE A 640 6.62 -11.58 -16.54
N GLN A 641 6.16 -10.34 -16.69
CA GLN A 641 6.08 -9.60 -17.95
C GLN A 641 7.35 -8.76 -18.12
N GLY A 642 7.95 -8.80 -19.30
CA GLY A 642 9.07 -7.94 -19.67
C GLY A 642 9.13 -7.79 -21.18
N ASN A 643 9.58 -6.64 -21.70
CA ASN A 643 9.69 -6.42 -23.15
C ASN A 643 8.43 -6.77 -23.98
N GLY A 644 7.23 -6.60 -23.41
CA GLY A 644 5.97 -6.94 -24.08
C GLY A 644 5.65 -8.44 -24.18
N ALA A 645 6.42 -9.31 -23.51
CA ALA A 645 6.21 -10.74 -23.50
C ALA A 645 6.15 -11.32 -22.08
N THR A 646 5.52 -12.48 -21.94
CA THR A 646 5.52 -13.24 -20.69
C THR A 646 6.71 -14.20 -20.67
N PHE A 647 7.52 -14.11 -19.61
CA PHE A 647 8.62 -15.03 -19.34
C PHE A 647 8.22 -16.01 -18.24
N SER A 648 8.66 -17.26 -18.37
CA SER A 648 8.31 -18.36 -17.46
C SER A 648 9.54 -19.19 -17.11
N SER A 649 9.73 -19.51 -15.84
CA SER A 649 10.77 -20.46 -15.40
C SER A 649 10.32 -21.91 -15.55
N GLY A 650 9.02 -22.18 -15.69
CA GLY A 650 8.49 -23.54 -15.87
C GLY A 650 9.08 -24.23 -17.11
N GLY A 651 9.55 -25.47 -16.95
CA GLY A 651 10.24 -26.23 -18.01
C GLY A 651 11.75 -25.96 -18.13
N VAL A 652 12.32 -25.08 -17.31
CA VAL A 652 13.77 -24.87 -17.17
C VAL A 652 14.33 -25.77 -16.06
N ALA A 653 15.56 -26.29 -16.21
CA ALA A 653 16.15 -27.28 -15.31
C ALA A 653 16.18 -26.88 -13.82
N ALA A 654 16.34 -25.59 -13.51
CA ALA A 654 16.30 -25.03 -12.15
C ALA A 654 15.13 -24.05 -11.94
N GLY A 655 14.11 -24.10 -12.80
CA GLY A 655 13.02 -23.13 -12.82
C GLY A 655 11.80 -23.49 -11.98
N GLU A 656 11.84 -24.60 -11.24
CA GLU A 656 10.74 -25.10 -10.43
C GLU A 656 11.19 -25.44 -9.00
N VAL A 657 10.32 -25.21 -8.03
CA VAL A 657 10.56 -25.52 -6.62
C VAL A 657 9.40 -26.33 -6.04
N SER A 658 9.72 -27.37 -5.27
CA SER A 658 8.72 -28.18 -4.56
C SER A 658 8.71 -27.85 -3.07
N VAL A 659 7.54 -27.45 -2.57
CA VAL A 659 7.28 -27.19 -1.14
C VAL A 659 6.34 -28.27 -0.61
N ARG A 660 6.58 -28.75 0.60
CA ARG A 660 5.79 -29.80 1.24
C ARG A 660 5.01 -29.27 2.44
N GLY A 661 3.68 -29.30 2.33
CA GLY A 661 2.81 -29.14 3.48
C GLY A 661 2.82 -30.38 4.36
N VAL A 662 3.12 -30.22 5.64
CA VAL A 662 3.15 -31.28 6.65
C VAL A 662 1.89 -31.19 7.50
N PHE A 663 1.27 -32.33 7.78
CA PHE A 663 0.14 -32.42 8.69
C PHE A 663 0.49 -31.76 10.05
N SER A 664 -0.36 -30.84 10.47
CA SER A 664 -0.34 -30.32 11.84
C SER A 664 -1.46 -31.02 12.61
N ALA A 665 -1.09 -32.00 13.43
CA ALA A 665 -2.05 -32.66 14.31
C ALA A 665 -2.72 -31.63 15.22
N ALA A 666 -4.04 -31.77 15.42
CA ALA A 666 -4.73 -31.00 16.44
C ALA A 666 -4.08 -31.29 17.81
N PRO A 667 -3.72 -30.27 18.59
CA PRO A 667 -3.15 -30.47 19.91
C PRO A 667 -4.06 -31.33 20.80
N SER A 668 -3.47 -32.27 21.55
CA SER A 668 -4.22 -33.06 22.53
C SER A 668 -4.35 -32.29 23.85
N GLU A 669 -5.45 -32.48 24.58
CA GLU A 669 -5.62 -31.91 25.93
C GLU A 669 -4.48 -32.29 26.88
N ALA A 670 -3.91 -33.49 26.74
CA ALA A 670 -2.79 -33.97 27.56
C ALA A 670 -1.47 -33.21 27.33
N GLU A 671 -1.38 -32.41 26.25
CA GLU A 671 -0.22 -31.59 25.93
C GLU A 671 -0.28 -30.20 26.60
N TYR A 672 -1.40 -29.85 27.24
CA TYR A 672 -1.54 -28.61 27.98
C TYR A 672 -1.29 -28.81 29.46
N GLN A 673 -0.64 -27.82 30.07
CA GLN A 673 -0.53 -27.72 31.51
C GLN A 673 -1.09 -26.38 31.95
N LEU A 674 -1.94 -26.42 32.97
CA LEU A 674 -2.53 -25.25 33.60
C LEU A 674 -2.08 -25.21 35.05
N ASP A 675 -0.95 -24.53 35.28
CA ASP A 675 -0.26 -24.52 36.57
C ASP A 675 -0.82 -23.41 37.46
N ARG A 676 -1.15 -23.75 38.71
CA ARG A 676 -1.70 -22.82 39.71
C ARG A 676 -0.61 -22.27 40.62
N GLU A 677 -0.62 -20.96 40.83
CA GLU A 677 0.24 -20.22 41.75
C GLU A 677 -0.61 -19.28 42.61
N ARG A 678 -0.63 -19.45 43.94
CA ARG A 678 -1.31 -18.50 44.83
C ARG A 678 -0.42 -17.28 45.04
N VAL A 679 -0.90 -16.11 44.63
CA VAL A 679 -0.13 -14.85 44.64
C VAL A 679 -0.58 -13.86 45.71
N ALA A 680 -1.83 -14.00 46.19
CA ALA A 680 -2.35 -13.24 47.32
C ALA A 680 -3.42 -14.05 48.06
N GLN A 681 -3.55 -13.85 49.37
CA GLN A 681 -4.49 -14.60 50.21
C GLN A 681 -4.85 -13.86 51.49
N ASP A 682 -6.00 -14.21 52.06
CA ASP A 682 -6.36 -13.85 53.43
C ASP A 682 -5.26 -14.30 54.40
N PRO A 683 -4.60 -13.39 55.14
CA PRO A 683 -3.53 -13.74 56.08
C PRO A 683 -4.01 -14.60 57.25
N ASN A 684 -5.33 -14.65 57.51
CA ASN A 684 -5.92 -15.48 58.55
C ASN A 684 -6.42 -16.85 58.04
N GLY A 685 -6.42 -17.06 56.72
CA GLY A 685 -6.79 -18.33 56.13
C GLY A 685 -5.67 -19.36 56.22
N HIS A 686 -6.02 -20.64 56.07
CA HIS A 686 -5.05 -21.73 56.08
C HIS A 686 -5.55 -22.89 55.21
N ASP A 687 -4.61 -23.63 54.62
CA ASP A 687 -4.93 -24.91 53.98
C ASP A 687 -5.13 -25.97 55.08
N GLU A 688 -6.06 -26.91 54.90
CA GLU A 688 -6.06 -28.11 55.75
C GLU A 688 -4.77 -28.93 55.50
N PRO A 689 -4.33 -29.77 56.47
CA PRO A 689 -3.24 -30.72 56.24
C PRO A 689 -3.48 -31.55 54.96
N ASN A 690 -2.48 -32.21 54.38
CA ASN A 690 -2.77 -33.17 53.31
C ASN A 690 -3.51 -34.40 53.87
N ASP A 691 -4.64 -34.79 53.27
CA ASP A 691 -5.31 -36.06 53.55
C ASP A 691 -5.12 -37.02 52.35
N PRO A 692 -4.27 -38.05 52.47
CA PRO A 692 -4.05 -39.04 51.41
C PRO A 692 -5.30 -39.85 51.04
N SER A 693 -6.30 -39.91 51.92
CA SER A 693 -7.57 -40.62 51.70
C SER A 693 -8.63 -39.77 50.98
N ASN A 694 -8.44 -38.45 50.98
CA ASN A 694 -9.24 -37.50 50.20
C ASN A 694 -8.32 -36.45 49.54
N PRO A 695 -7.49 -36.85 48.58
CA PRO A 695 -6.49 -35.97 47.95
C PRO A 695 -7.08 -34.83 47.14
N ASN A 696 -8.41 -34.84 46.91
CA ASN A 696 -9.15 -33.82 46.18
C ASN A 696 -10.04 -32.96 47.10
N ARG A 697 -9.85 -33.02 48.43
CA ARG A 697 -10.64 -32.23 49.39
C ARG A 697 -10.43 -30.73 49.23
N ASP A 698 -11.42 -29.95 49.64
CA ASP A 698 -11.31 -28.50 49.63
C ASP A 698 -10.26 -28.02 50.63
N VAL A 699 -9.21 -27.37 50.11
CA VAL A 699 -8.22 -26.66 50.92
C VAL A 699 -8.52 -25.16 50.99
N PHE A 700 -9.61 -24.69 50.37
CA PHE A 700 -9.91 -23.27 50.20
C PHE A 700 -11.02 -22.73 51.12
N SER A 701 -11.86 -23.58 51.70
CA SER A 701 -12.97 -23.20 52.60
C SER A 701 -12.59 -22.21 53.72
N TYR A 702 -11.32 -22.15 54.11
CA TYR A 702 -10.84 -21.29 55.19
C TYR A 702 -10.22 -19.97 54.74
N TYR A 703 -10.20 -19.65 53.43
CA TYR A 703 -9.78 -18.32 52.95
C TYR A 703 -10.99 -17.47 52.59
N LEU A 704 -11.17 -16.34 53.27
CA LEU A 704 -12.23 -15.38 52.92
C LEU A 704 -11.99 -14.71 51.57
N TRP A 705 -10.73 -14.63 51.14
CA TRP A 705 -10.35 -14.17 49.82
C TRP A 705 -9.00 -14.75 49.40
N SER A 706 -8.80 -14.89 48.10
CA SER A 706 -7.53 -15.33 47.51
C SER A 706 -7.42 -14.91 46.06
N THR A 707 -6.20 -14.77 45.57
CA THR A 707 -5.90 -14.63 44.15
C THR A 707 -4.91 -15.71 43.75
N ASP A 708 -5.33 -16.57 42.82
CA ASP A 708 -4.50 -17.61 42.21
C ASP A 708 -4.28 -17.25 40.74
N TYR A 709 -3.03 -17.32 40.26
CA TYR A 709 -2.68 -17.22 38.86
C TYR A 709 -2.56 -18.61 38.25
N TRP A 710 -3.30 -18.85 37.18
CA TRP A 710 -3.28 -20.06 36.38
C TRP A 710 -2.55 -19.80 35.08
N ARG A 711 -1.40 -20.45 34.88
CA ARG A 711 -0.53 -20.23 33.73
C ARG A 711 -0.69 -21.37 32.75
N LEU A 712 -1.10 -21.05 31.53
CA LEU A 712 -1.22 -22.03 30.45
C LEU A 712 0.15 -22.22 29.76
N SER A 713 0.57 -23.46 29.62
CA SER A 713 1.68 -23.85 28.76
C SER A 713 1.29 -24.99 27.82
N TYR A 714 1.84 -24.98 26.60
CA TYR A 714 1.69 -26.05 25.61
C TYR A 714 3.02 -26.79 25.46
N ARG A 715 2.99 -28.10 25.73
CA ARG A 715 4.13 -29.00 25.69
C ARG A 715 3.81 -30.15 24.73
N ARG A 716 4.28 -30.02 23.50
CA ARG A 716 4.23 -31.14 22.55
C ARG A 716 5.06 -32.30 23.09
N LEU A 717 4.49 -33.51 23.06
CA LEU A 717 5.13 -34.74 23.54
C LEU A 717 6.56 -34.89 22.97
N GLY A 718 7.56 -34.98 23.85
CA GLY A 718 8.98 -35.15 23.48
C GLY A 718 9.71 -33.88 23.00
N SER A 719 9.13 -32.69 23.17
CA SER A 719 9.73 -31.40 22.76
C SER A 719 9.77 -30.37 23.89
N TYR A 720 10.49 -29.26 23.65
CA TYR A 720 10.47 -28.07 24.52
C TYR A 720 9.10 -27.37 24.44
N PRO A 721 8.68 -26.62 25.49
CA PRO A 721 7.45 -25.85 25.46
C PRO A 721 7.43 -24.88 24.27
N VAL A 722 6.32 -24.87 23.53
CA VAL A 722 6.09 -23.95 22.42
C VAL A 722 5.30 -22.77 22.97
N ARG A 723 5.74 -21.54 22.67
CA ARG A 723 5.11 -20.33 23.19
C ARG A 723 3.99 -19.87 22.26
N PHE A 724 3.05 -19.10 22.79
CA PHE A 724 1.97 -18.52 22.00
C PHE A 724 2.34 -17.13 21.45
N SER A 725 2.11 -16.92 20.17
CA SER A 725 2.42 -15.67 19.47
C SER A 725 1.23 -14.71 19.43
N THR A 726 0.01 -15.23 19.46
CA THR A 726 -1.22 -14.43 19.39
C THR A 726 -2.29 -15.01 20.30
N LEU A 727 -3.25 -14.16 20.71
CA LEU A 727 -4.44 -14.55 21.43
C LEU A 727 -5.66 -13.83 20.87
N HIS A 728 -6.70 -14.60 20.60
CA HIS A 728 -8.06 -14.13 20.39
C HIS A 728 -8.97 -14.76 21.46
N ILE A 729 -9.94 -14.03 21.97
CA ILE A 729 -10.93 -14.59 22.90
C ILE A 729 -12.30 -14.44 22.26
N GLU A 730 -13.04 -15.54 22.17
CA GLU A 730 -14.42 -15.52 21.66
C GLU A 730 -15.35 -15.02 22.78
N LYS A 731 -16.22 -14.05 22.46
CA LYS A 731 -17.24 -13.48 23.38
C LYS A 731 -16.64 -12.77 24.62
N ASN A 732 -16.91 -13.28 25.81
CA ASN A 732 -16.55 -12.74 27.13
C ASN A 732 -15.11 -13.14 27.52
N ILE A 733 -14.47 -12.32 28.35
CA ILE A 733 -13.07 -12.53 28.79
C ILE A 733 -12.95 -12.92 30.27
N SER A 734 -14.08 -12.93 30.98
CA SER A 734 -14.20 -13.34 32.37
C SER A 734 -15.29 -14.40 32.49
N THR A 735 -15.15 -15.29 33.46
CA THR A 735 -16.23 -16.17 33.92
C THR A 735 -16.43 -16.03 35.43
N ILE A 736 -17.64 -16.28 35.92
CA ILE A 736 -18.04 -16.07 37.32
C ILE A 736 -18.75 -17.30 37.91
N GLN A 737 -18.66 -17.47 39.24
CA GLN A 737 -19.42 -18.47 39.96
C GLN A 737 -19.57 -18.12 41.46
N TRP A 738 -20.80 -18.19 41.99
CA TRP A 738 -21.07 -18.14 43.43
C TRP A 738 -20.94 -19.53 44.07
N GLU A 739 -20.79 -19.62 45.40
CA GLU A 739 -20.82 -20.92 46.11
C GLU A 739 -22.12 -21.68 45.89
N SER A 740 -23.21 -20.95 45.99
CA SER A 740 -24.56 -21.46 45.96
C SER A 740 -25.47 -20.48 45.22
N GLU A 741 -26.64 -20.96 44.83
CA GLU A 741 -27.68 -20.14 44.20
C GLU A 741 -28.65 -19.55 45.25
N LEU A 742 -28.23 -19.45 46.51
CA LEU A 742 -29.03 -18.86 47.59
C LEU A 742 -28.97 -17.34 47.52
N LEU A 743 -30.10 -16.67 47.77
CA LEU A 743 -30.19 -15.20 47.70
C LEU A 743 -29.27 -14.47 48.69
N ASP A 744 -28.96 -15.11 49.83
CA ASP A 744 -28.05 -14.59 50.85
C ASP A 744 -26.57 -14.99 50.61
N GLU A 745 -26.26 -15.66 49.48
CA GLU A 745 -24.89 -16.01 49.12
C GLU A 745 -24.03 -14.77 48.89
N THR A 746 -22.79 -14.84 49.34
CA THR A 746 -21.83 -13.73 49.27
C THR A 746 -20.44 -14.15 48.79
N PHE A 747 -20.13 -15.45 48.82
CA PHE A 747 -18.86 -15.95 48.33
C PHE A 747 -18.91 -16.21 46.83
N PHE A 748 -17.89 -15.66 46.16
CA PHE A 748 -17.89 -15.46 44.73
C PHE A 748 -16.49 -15.59 44.15
N SER A 749 -16.41 -16.33 43.05
CA SER A 749 -15.22 -16.50 42.24
C SER A 749 -15.40 -15.81 40.89
N TYR A 750 -14.35 -15.16 40.40
CA TYR A 750 -14.32 -14.58 39.07
C TYR A 750 -12.94 -14.70 38.43
N THR A 751 -12.91 -14.72 37.10
CA THR A 751 -11.67 -14.78 36.34
C THR A 751 -11.35 -13.50 35.58
N CYS A 752 -10.06 -13.26 35.39
CA CYS A 752 -9.51 -12.24 34.50
C CYS A 752 -8.30 -12.85 33.80
N TYR A 753 -7.61 -12.10 32.93
CA TYR A 753 -6.42 -12.64 32.30
C TYR A 753 -5.42 -11.55 31.90
N ALA A 754 -4.22 -12.00 31.57
CA ALA A 754 -3.20 -11.23 30.88
C ALA A 754 -2.46 -12.15 29.90
N PHE A 755 -2.13 -11.64 28.72
CA PHE A 755 -1.38 -12.37 27.72
C PHE A 755 -0.15 -11.56 27.31
N ASN A 756 1.03 -12.17 27.45
CA ASN A 756 2.26 -11.60 26.92
C ASN A 756 2.62 -12.35 25.65
N PRO A 757 2.54 -11.74 24.45
CA PRO A 757 2.83 -12.43 23.19
C PRO A 757 4.30 -12.83 23.05
N ALA A 758 4.58 -13.97 22.41
CA ALA A 758 5.91 -14.29 21.93
C ALA A 758 6.19 -13.54 20.62
N ASN A 759 6.91 -12.42 20.70
CA ASN A 759 7.27 -11.63 19.53
C ASN A 759 8.31 -12.37 18.66
N GLY A 760 7.99 -12.52 17.38
CA GLY A 760 8.88 -13.02 16.33
C GLY A 760 9.49 -11.89 15.50
N VAL A 761 10.10 -12.25 14.36
CA VAL A 761 10.57 -11.24 13.38
C VAL A 761 9.37 -10.43 12.89
N ASN A 762 9.52 -9.11 12.75
CA ASN A 762 8.46 -8.20 12.31
C ASN A 762 7.21 -8.16 13.23
N SER A 763 7.34 -8.51 14.52
CA SER A 763 6.25 -8.47 15.52
C SER A 763 6.69 -7.73 16.80
N ASP A 764 5.87 -6.79 17.31
CA ASP A 764 6.09 -5.87 18.46
C ASP A 764 4.90 -5.80 19.40
N SER A 765 4.11 -6.87 19.51
CA SER A 765 2.98 -6.83 20.43
C SER A 765 3.51 -6.57 21.87
N PRO A 766 3.04 -5.52 22.56
CA PRO A 766 3.61 -5.12 23.84
C PRO A 766 3.27 -6.14 24.94
N ALA A 767 4.11 -6.20 25.97
CA ALA A 767 3.79 -6.95 27.17
C ALA A 767 2.63 -6.28 27.93
N PRO A 768 1.76 -7.06 28.60
CA PRO A 768 0.63 -6.51 29.33
C PRO A 768 1.13 -5.75 30.57
N GLU A 769 0.54 -4.58 30.82
CA GLU A 769 0.85 -3.77 32.01
C GLU A 769 0.01 -4.15 33.23
N GLY A 770 -1.13 -4.83 33.03
CA GLY A 770 -2.04 -5.30 34.08
C GLY A 770 -2.99 -6.41 33.61
N LEU A 771 -3.89 -6.80 34.51
CA LEU A 771 -4.99 -7.73 34.25
C LEU A 771 -6.12 -7.04 33.47
N SER A 772 -6.70 -7.75 32.52
CA SER A 772 -7.87 -7.33 31.75
C SER A 772 -9.15 -7.92 32.31
N PHE A 773 -10.18 -7.08 32.49
CA PHE A 773 -11.47 -7.45 33.07
C PHE A 773 -12.58 -7.31 32.06
N ASP A 774 -13.54 -8.22 32.09
CA ASP A 774 -14.77 -8.08 31.34
C ASP A 774 -15.57 -6.86 31.79
N LEU A 775 -16.23 -6.18 30.84
CA LEU A 775 -17.07 -5.02 31.15
C LEU A 775 -18.23 -5.41 32.07
N TYR A 776 -18.89 -6.53 31.79
CA TYR A 776 -20.04 -6.97 32.56
C TYR A 776 -19.64 -7.29 34.00
N LEU A 777 -18.41 -7.79 34.20
CA LEU A 777 -17.83 -7.99 35.51
C LEU A 777 -17.59 -6.67 36.24
N ARG A 778 -17.01 -5.66 35.57
CA ARG A 778 -16.85 -4.30 36.14
C ARG A 778 -18.19 -3.71 36.56
N ASN A 779 -19.22 -3.85 35.72
CA ASN A 779 -20.57 -3.36 36.02
C ASN A 779 -21.17 -4.08 37.24
N LEU A 780 -21.09 -5.41 37.29
CA LEU A 780 -21.55 -6.19 38.45
C LEU A 780 -20.88 -5.73 39.76
N PHE A 781 -19.56 -5.47 39.75
CA PHE A 781 -18.86 -4.95 40.94
C PHE A 781 -19.34 -3.55 41.34
N LYS A 782 -19.61 -2.69 40.36
CA LYS A 782 -20.13 -1.34 40.60
C LYS A 782 -21.50 -1.34 41.27
N GLU A 783 -22.37 -2.30 40.93
CA GLU A 783 -23.67 -2.50 41.62
C GLU A 783 -23.50 -2.72 43.13
N THR A 784 -22.35 -3.25 43.53
CA THR A 784 -22.00 -3.50 44.93
C THR A 784 -21.11 -2.43 45.55
N GLY A 785 -20.82 -1.34 44.82
CA GLY A 785 -19.96 -0.24 45.28
C GLY A 785 -18.47 -0.59 45.31
N LYS A 786 -18.02 -1.60 44.55
CA LYS A 786 -16.63 -2.07 44.55
C LYS A 786 -15.90 -1.72 43.26
N VAL A 787 -14.57 -1.68 43.36
CA VAL A 787 -13.66 -1.39 42.24
C VAL A 787 -12.70 -2.56 42.06
N LEU A 788 -12.51 -2.97 40.80
CA LEU A 788 -11.55 -4.01 40.42
C LEU A 788 -10.16 -3.40 40.22
N SER A 789 -9.13 -3.99 40.85
CA SER A 789 -7.73 -3.61 40.64
C SER A 789 -7.13 -4.40 39.49
N GLY A 790 -6.60 -3.72 38.46
CA GLY A 790 -5.88 -4.37 37.37
C GLY A 790 -4.39 -4.54 37.56
N ALA A 791 -3.85 -4.20 38.73
CA ALA A 791 -2.43 -4.40 39.00
C ALA A 791 -2.10 -5.89 39.11
N PHE A 792 -0.89 -6.27 38.69
CA PHE A 792 -0.36 -7.59 39.00
C PHE A 792 0.05 -7.68 40.47
N GLU A 793 -0.33 -8.77 41.12
CA GLU A 793 0.11 -9.08 42.49
C GLU A 793 1.61 -9.44 42.48
N GLY A 794 2.38 -8.85 43.40
CA GLY A 794 3.79 -9.18 43.60
C GLY A 794 4.72 -8.97 42.38
N GLY A 795 4.25 -8.30 41.32
CA GLY A 795 5.00 -8.19 40.06
C GLY A 795 5.01 -9.47 39.21
N SER A 796 4.12 -10.43 39.47
CA SER A 796 4.04 -11.75 38.83
C SER A 796 3.49 -11.73 37.39
N LYS A 797 4.09 -10.90 36.52
CA LYS A 797 3.72 -10.74 35.11
C LYS A 797 3.86 -12.04 34.31
N PRO A 798 3.06 -12.26 33.25
CA PRO A 798 3.27 -13.37 32.33
C PRO A 798 4.58 -13.22 31.54
N SER A 799 5.31 -14.33 31.36
CA SER A 799 6.49 -14.40 30.48
C SER A 799 6.08 -14.37 29.00
N PRO A 800 6.99 -14.04 28.06
CA PRO A 800 6.68 -14.05 26.62
C PRO A 800 6.06 -15.37 26.15
N GLY A 801 4.93 -15.24 25.45
CA GLY A 801 4.01 -16.24 24.95
C GLY A 801 3.22 -17.05 25.98
N GLN A 802 3.04 -16.51 27.19
CA GLN A 802 2.23 -17.13 28.24
C GLN A 802 0.87 -16.43 28.39
N LEU A 803 -0.19 -17.24 28.46
CA LEU A 803 -1.51 -16.82 28.91
C LEU A 803 -1.62 -17.07 30.43
N LEU A 804 -1.89 -16.00 31.16
CA LEU A 804 -2.18 -16.01 32.60
C LEU A 804 -3.66 -15.75 32.80
N ILE A 805 -4.34 -16.62 33.53
CA ILE A 805 -5.74 -16.45 33.94
C ILE A 805 -5.74 -16.29 35.46
N SER A 806 -6.19 -15.14 35.96
CA SER A 806 -6.33 -14.96 37.40
C SER A 806 -7.68 -15.50 37.86
N LEU A 807 -7.70 -16.22 38.97
CA LEU A 807 -8.89 -16.62 39.70
C LEU A 807 -8.91 -15.87 41.03
N HIS A 808 -9.87 -14.97 41.17
CA HIS A 808 -10.06 -14.20 42.38
C HIS A 808 -11.26 -14.76 43.14
N ARG A 809 -11.08 -14.96 44.44
CA ARG A 809 -12.15 -15.31 45.37
C ARG A 809 -12.38 -14.16 46.34
N THR A 810 -13.65 -13.87 46.59
CA THR A 810 -14.07 -12.91 47.62
C THR A 810 -15.32 -13.41 48.32
N HIS A 811 -15.54 -12.95 49.55
CA HIS A 811 -16.64 -13.37 50.42
C HIS A 811 -17.75 -12.31 50.56
N ASP A 812 -17.64 -11.20 49.85
CA ASP A 812 -18.46 -10.01 50.09
C ASP A 812 -19.30 -9.61 48.86
N MET A 813 -19.46 -10.49 47.87
CA MET A 813 -20.21 -10.23 46.63
C MET A 813 -21.62 -10.80 46.70
N LYS A 814 -22.61 -9.93 46.91
CA LYS A 814 -24.02 -10.32 46.95
C LYS A 814 -24.43 -11.12 45.71
N PHE A 815 -25.21 -12.17 45.92
CA PHE A 815 -25.78 -12.98 44.86
C PHE A 815 -26.57 -12.14 43.85
N TRP A 816 -26.39 -12.45 42.56
CA TRP A 816 -27.12 -11.85 41.45
C TRP A 816 -27.78 -12.95 40.60
N TYR A 817 -29.05 -12.78 40.27
CA TYR A 817 -29.68 -13.53 39.19
C TYR A 817 -30.26 -12.56 38.17
N ASP A 818 -30.30 -12.96 36.90
CA ASP A 818 -30.64 -12.07 35.78
C ASP A 818 -32.06 -11.48 35.82
N GLY A 819 -32.96 -12.02 36.66
CA GLY A 819 -34.27 -11.41 36.92
C GLY A 819 -34.19 -10.10 37.74
N MET A 820 -33.09 -9.86 38.46
CA MET A 820 -32.82 -8.59 39.16
C MET A 820 -32.50 -7.44 38.21
N ALA A 821 -32.24 -7.72 36.94
CA ALA A 821 -31.91 -6.72 35.93
C ALA A 821 -33.06 -5.73 35.65
N GLY A 822 -34.30 -6.02 36.06
CA GLY A 822 -35.44 -5.14 35.84
C GLY A 822 -35.80 -4.95 34.36
N GLY A 823 -35.44 -5.91 33.51
CA GLY A 823 -35.60 -5.84 32.04
C GLY A 823 -34.40 -5.24 31.30
N ASP A 824 -33.38 -4.77 32.02
CA ASP A 824 -32.14 -4.28 31.41
C ASP A 824 -31.30 -5.45 30.88
N VAL A 825 -31.28 -5.62 29.56
CA VAL A 825 -30.53 -6.69 28.89
C VAL A 825 -29.01 -6.61 29.14
N TYR A 826 -28.49 -5.45 29.52
CA TYR A 826 -27.07 -5.21 29.81
C TYR A 826 -26.67 -5.60 31.24
N ARG A 827 -27.66 -5.90 32.09
CA ARG A 827 -27.47 -6.41 33.45
C ARG A 827 -27.78 -7.91 33.56
N LEU A 828 -27.90 -8.60 32.41
CA LEU A 828 -27.97 -10.07 32.33
C LEU A 828 -26.58 -10.69 32.54
N TYR A 829 -25.94 -10.37 33.66
CA TYR A 829 -24.56 -10.72 33.97
C TYR A 829 -24.33 -12.23 33.97
N ARG A 830 -25.27 -13.03 34.49
CA ARG A 830 -25.12 -14.49 34.56
C ARG A 830 -25.11 -15.10 33.16
N LYS A 831 -26.05 -14.71 32.30
CA LYS A 831 -26.07 -15.13 30.89
C LYS A 831 -24.76 -14.85 30.15
N LEU A 832 -24.08 -13.75 30.49
CA LEU A 832 -22.87 -13.29 29.80
C LEU A 832 -21.57 -13.81 30.42
N LEU A 833 -21.53 -14.06 31.72
CA LEU A 833 -20.32 -14.39 32.48
C LEU A 833 -20.31 -15.82 33.05
N ASP A 834 -21.43 -16.53 33.10
CA ASP A 834 -21.43 -17.95 33.49
C ASP A 834 -20.69 -18.84 32.48
N PRO A 835 -20.80 -18.62 31.15
CA PRO A 835 -20.08 -19.43 30.19
C PRO A 835 -18.56 -19.34 30.38
N ALA A 836 -17.89 -20.47 30.19
CA ALA A 836 -16.45 -20.55 30.15
C ALA A 836 -15.86 -19.68 29.03
N VAL A 837 -14.64 -19.18 29.25
CA VAL A 837 -13.94 -18.33 28.30
C VAL A 837 -13.30 -19.19 27.23
N ILE A 838 -13.47 -18.81 25.96
CA ILE A 838 -12.90 -19.54 24.82
C ILE A 838 -11.71 -18.76 24.27
N PHE A 839 -10.51 -19.27 24.51
CA PHE A 839 -9.26 -18.72 24.03
C PHE A 839 -8.86 -19.39 22.70
N VAL A 840 -8.54 -18.60 21.69
CA VAL A 840 -8.00 -19.02 20.40
C VAL A 840 -6.58 -18.47 20.27
N LEU A 841 -5.57 -19.31 20.45
CA LEU A 841 -4.16 -18.94 20.39
C LEU A 841 -3.52 -19.44 19.09
N LEU A 842 -2.53 -18.72 18.58
CA LEU A 842 -1.57 -19.25 17.61
C LEU A 842 -0.22 -19.44 18.29
N ASP A 843 0.42 -20.58 18.10
CA ASP A 843 1.78 -20.83 18.59
C ASP A 843 2.87 -20.18 17.71
N GLU A 844 4.13 -20.24 18.12
CA GLU A 844 5.28 -19.75 17.33
C GLU A 844 5.49 -20.46 15.99
N ASP A 845 4.89 -21.63 15.79
CA ASP A 845 4.89 -22.38 14.52
C ASP A 845 3.64 -22.08 13.69
N GLY A 846 2.72 -21.26 14.20
CA GLY A 846 1.47 -20.85 13.54
C GLY A 846 0.32 -21.85 13.66
N ASN A 847 0.45 -22.86 14.54
CA ASN A 847 -0.63 -23.81 14.79
C ASN A 847 -1.71 -23.17 15.66
N ARG A 848 -2.97 -23.51 15.38
CA ARG A 848 -4.13 -22.95 16.06
C ARG A 848 -4.56 -23.81 17.25
N HIS A 849 -4.77 -23.16 18.38
CA HIS A 849 -5.23 -23.76 19.63
C HIS A 849 -6.53 -23.08 20.05
N ARG A 850 -7.65 -23.80 20.02
CA ARG A 850 -8.90 -23.33 20.60
C ARG A 850 -9.08 -24.03 21.95
N LEU A 851 -9.30 -23.30 23.02
CA LEU A 851 -9.33 -23.82 24.39
C LEU A 851 -10.48 -23.18 25.14
N GLN A 852 -11.30 -24.00 25.79
CA GLN A 852 -12.36 -23.53 26.66
C GLN A 852 -11.90 -23.69 28.11
N ILE A 853 -11.83 -22.59 28.85
CA ILE A 853 -11.38 -22.58 30.25
C ILE A 853 -12.43 -21.91 31.11
N GLY A 854 -12.86 -22.62 32.16
CA GLY A 854 -13.83 -22.11 33.12
C GLY A 854 -13.92 -22.99 34.35
N PHE A 855 -15.01 -22.84 35.08
CA PHE A 855 -15.29 -23.67 36.24
C PHE A 855 -15.79 -25.05 35.84
N ALA A 856 -15.56 -26.03 36.71
CA ALA A 856 -16.24 -27.33 36.61
C ALA A 856 -17.77 -27.14 36.77
N PRO A 857 -18.61 -28.11 36.35
CA PRO A 857 -20.05 -28.01 36.54
C PRO A 857 -20.41 -27.66 37.99
N PRO A 858 -21.39 -26.77 38.26
CA PRO A 858 -21.76 -26.38 39.62
C PRO A 858 -22.19 -27.52 40.54
N SER A 859 -22.58 -28.68 39.96
CA SER A 859 -22.86 -29.91 40.70
C SER A 859 -21.62 -30.58 41.28
N THR A 860 -20.42 -30.18 40.84
CA THR A 860 -19.14 -30.64 41.40
C THR A 860 -18.86 -29.81 42.65
N ALA A 861 -18.67 -30.49 43.78
CA ALA A 861 -18.23 -29.86 45.01
C ALA A 861 -16.97 -29.00 44.72
N ASP A 862 -16.96 -27.79 45.27
CA ASP A 862 -15.83 -26.86 45.19
C ASP A 862 -15.46 -26.43 43.76
N SER A 863 -16.38 -26.57 42.79
CA SER A 863 -16.17 -26.23 41.38
C SER A 863 -15.63 -24.80 41.16
N ARG A 864 -16.09 -23.84 41.98
CA ARG A 864 -15.64 -22.44 41.95
C ARG A 864 -14.18 -22.24 42.33
N ASN A 865 -13.55 -23.24 42.95
CA ASN A 865 -12.19 -23.17 43.48
C ASN A 865 -11.14 -23.64 42.47
N ARG A 866 -11.54 -24.05 41.26
CA ARG A 866 -10.60 -24.58 40.28
C ARG A 866 -11.02 -24.24 38.86
N LEU A 867 -10.03 -23.88 38.05
CA LEU A 867 -10.20 -23.78 36.61
C LEU A 867 -9.86 -25.11 35.96
N VAL A 868 -10.64 -25.48 34.95
CA VAL A 868 -10.44 -26.68 34.15
C VAL A 868 -10.44 -26.32 32.66
N LEU A 869 -9.66 -27.08 31.90
CA LEU A 869 -9.81 -27.17 30.45
C LEU A 869 -11.06 -28.01 30.19
N LEU A 870 -12.04 -27.44 29.49
CA LEU A 870 -13.30 -28.08 29.17
C LEU A 870 -13.23 -28.69 27.75
N PRO A 871 -13.87 -29.85 27.52
CA PRO A 871 -13.99 -30.42 26.19
C PRO A 871 -14.69 -29.43 25.25
N GLN A 872 -14.22 -29.35 24.00
CA GLN A 872 -14.80 -28.50 22.97
C GLN A 872 -16.11 -29.01 22.39
#